data_AF-A0AAU6XY59-F1
#
_entry.id   AF-A0AAU6XY59-F1
#
_cell.length_a   1.000
_cell.length_b   1.000
_cell.length_c   1.000
_cell.angle_alpha   90.00
_cell.angle_beta   90.00
_cell.angle_gamma   90.00
#
_symmetry.space_group_name_H-M   'P 1'
#
loop_
_entity.id
_entity.type
_entity.pdbx_description
1 polymer ?
#
loop_
_entity_poly.entity_id
_entity_poly.type
_entity_poly.pdbx_seq_one_letter_code
_entity_poly.pdbx_strand_id
1 'polypeptide(L)'
;MLNIPSFLLGGGQMGELIRTTDWSVSVLSTPDTWPESLKAAVSISLNSGFPIAIYWGSDFTLLYNDAWSTIPGDKHPWALGKPGAVVWPEIWDGLDAQFKSVLTKGESIRQPDALLLMHRYGYTEECYFDYSLSPIMATDGTIGGVFNAVIETTYKVINERRNQHLQRLQNQLNQSHSLMEAVADVENILNNCQEDIPFYLLFSTENKNTQPQLVASGGIAENDGLSVSWPHHYSNGSGNAEHIPDLNKYLPHAVQSIWGEPCREALIAPISRDEAKITGYLVMGLSPRKKLDSDYRHFLTSVAIYVGTILNNGFAYEQSGALQREQILNEELATTNEELSATNDELHLSQIHLAALNSELEERVFSRTKDLAESEARFRSLIEQSPVPTMVTRGPNMRLEVVNPPMLLLIDKDNSIIGKNLFDAMPELAGQAIIERLEQTYQNGKEWTGYEQAVLLNRNGEQGTGYFNILYKPLLENGEVTGVIQSAVDVTEQVVARQRIEESENNLRNMVMSAHYALMILHGRDWLIEIANQQLVNLWGKTIDEVTGRTLLEVLPELEGQPFPKLLKQVYETGKGYGQEEEVFYLQIGGKSVQKYVSFYYDPIFDNQGNVTGIIVAAEDITDKVQTRQLLEKSYVEQQNLNEELMSTNEELASANEELLSTNEELAATRDSLKEIVSRLAESEARLRYMLADAPIAISLLTGRDLIIEAANNKVLEAWGKTSEVIGMPLSEALPELQGQDFLNILDNVYTTGEPYYGNEVKALLEHKGVIEEVYTNFVYHPLKDDGGKTTSIVLVANIVTEQVLTRKKVEQTEEMLRFSVEAAKVGTWHMNIETNEFTASARCKELLGFYANDAINYHTIIEQIPDEYRHYVETSVNRAISRGDSYHVEHPVIGYHDQKLRWVRAAGKLNQNTQGKSAYFSGVLMDITEQKQDEVRKNDFIGMVSHELKTPLTSLSAYVQMLHARATKADDAFTANALDKVNVQVKKMGTLINGFLNVSRLEAGKIHLDKAPFRLDELVKEIVDENRLTVHSHQIFLLPCEEVTINADRDKIGSVISNLLSNAVKYSPKGKTIEVNCLVIDNNIRVGVKDEGMGIRPEDTEKLFERYYRVDSKHTQTISGFGIGLYLCAEIIQRHDGQIWVDSQVGIGSTFYFSLPLA
;
A
#
# COMPACT_ATOMS: atom_id res chain seq x y z
N MET A 1 45.92 -25.83 37.58
CA MET A 1 44.72 -25.02 37.30
C MET A 1 45.14 -23.57 37.42
N LEU A 2 45.14 -22.83 36.32
CA LEU A 2 45.41 -21.39 36.34
C LEU A 2 44.32 -20.71 37.16
N ASN A 3 44.72 -19.77 38.03
CA ASN A 3 43.83 -19.02 38.91
C ASN A 3 43.06 -18.01 38.04
N ILE A 4 41.87 -18.38 37.54
CA ILE A 4 41.09 -17.52 36.64
C ILE A 4 40.50 -16.37 37.48
N PRO A 5 40.71 -15.09 37.10
CA PRO A 5 40.14 -13.95 37.81
C PRO A 5 38.61 -14.02 37.84
N SER A 6 38.01 -13.73 38.99
CA SER A 6 36.56 -13.88 39.21
C SER A 6 35.70 -13.06 38.24
N PHE A 7 36.16 -11.89 37.81
CA PHE A 7 35.46 -11.03 36.85
C PHE A 7 35.44 -11.56 35.41
N LEU A 8 36.30 -12.56 35.11
CA LEU A 8 36.35 -13.29 33.85
C LEU A 8 35.69 -14.68 33.98
N LEU A 9 34.99 -14.98 35.07
CA LEU A 9 34.17 -16.19 35.16
C LEU A 9 32.93 -15.99 34.28
N GLY A 10 32.86 -16.69 33.14
CA GLY A 10 31.80 -16.54 32.13
C GLY A 10 32.24 -15.78 30.87
N GLY A 11 31.32 -15.05 30.23
CA GLY A 11 31.61 -14.14 29.12
C GLY A 11 31.77 -14.77 27.73
N GLY A 12 31.29 -16.00 27.54
CA GLY A 12 31.30 -16.71 26.25
C GLY A 12 32.66 -16.71 25.55
N GLN A 13 32.65 -16.49 24.24
CA GLN A 13 33.83 -16.60 23.38
C GLN A 13 34.87 -15.51 23.68
N MET A 14 34.43 -14.27 23.89
CA MET A 14 35.30 -13.13 24.20
C MET A 14 35.91 -13.24 25.59
N GLY A 15 35.18 -13.78 26.57
CA GLY A 15 35.74 -14.09 27.88
C GLY A 15 36.88 -15.11 27.77
N GLU A 16 36.72 -16.15 26.95
CA GLU A 16 37.77 -17.13 26.69
C GLU A 16 38.97 -16.52 25.95
N LEU A 17 38.69 -15.69 24.94
CA LEU A 17 39.72 -15.01 24.19
C LEU A 17 40.54 -14.05 25.08
N ILE A 18 39.89 -13.31 25.98
CA ILE A 18 40.59 -12.46 26.96
C ILE A 18 41.45 -13.31 27.90
N ARG A 19 40.99 -14.49 28.34
CA ARG A 19 41.77 -15.39 29.20
C ARG A 19 43.00 -16.00 28.50
N THR A 20 42.91 -16.23 27.19
CA THR A 20 43.93 -16.91 26.38
C THR A 20 44.89 -15.96 25.66
N THR A 21 44.53 -14.68 25.55
CA THR A 21 45.38 -13.63 24.96
C THR A 21 46.60 -13.37 25.85
N ASP A 22 47.78 -13.28 25.24
CA ASP A 22 49.01 -12.85 25.94
C ASP A 22 49.00 -11.33 26.13
N TRP A 23 48.61 -10.90 27.33
CA TRP A 23 48.56 -9.49 27.71
C TRP A 23 49.91 -8.90 28.14
N SER A 24 50.98 -9.71 28.24
CA SER A 24 52.30 -9.21 28.66
C SER A 24 52.90 -8.19 27.68
N VAL A 25 52.42 -8.22 26.43
CA VAL A 25 52.80 -7.30 25.35
C VAL A 25 51.80 -6.14 25.16
N SER A 26 50.74 -6.08 25.95
CA SER A 26 49.69 -5.05 25.90
C SER A 26 49.94 -3.93 26.92
N VAL A 27 49.47 -2.71 26.60
CA VAL A 27 49.50 -1.54 27.50
C VAL A 27 48.70 -1.80 28.79
N LEU A 28 47.70 -2.69 28.74
CA LEU A 28 46.87 -3.05 29.89
C LEU A 28 47.56 -3.99 30.89
N SER A 29 48.68 -4.63 30.53
CA SER A 29 49.31 -5.70 31.33
C SER A 29 48.36 -6.88 31.62
N THR A 30 48.77 -7.85 32.43
CA THR A 30 48.00 -9.06 32.74
C THR A 30 46.69 -8.73 33.48
N PRO A 31 45.57 -9.43 33.21
CA PRO A 31 44.24 -9.16 33.78
C PRO A 31 44.17 -9.02 35.31
N ASP A 32 45.04 -9.71 36.05
CA ASP A 32 45.13 -9.60 37.51
C ASP A 32 45.50 -8.18 37.99
N THR A 33 46.25 -7.45 37.17
CA THR A 33 46.77 -6.10 37.46
C THR A 33 45.86 -4.98 36.99
N TRP A 34 44.72 -5.30 36.35
CA TRP A 34 43.79 -4.30 35.85
C TRP A 34 43.11 -3.53 37.00
N PRO A 35 42.79 -2.23 36.81
CA PRO A 35 42.03 -1.45 37.80
C PRO A 35 40.64 -2.06 38.08
N GLU A 36 40.15 -1.94 39.31
CA GLU A 36 38.84 -2.51 39.71
C GLU A 36 37.67 -1.95 38.89
N SER A 37 37.71 -0.66 38.52
CA SER A 37 36.72 -0.05 37.63
C SER A 37 36.72 -0.68 36.22
N LEU A 38 37.88 -1.03 35.68
CA LEU A 38 37.99 -1.75 34.41
C LEU A 38 37.45 -3.18 34.54
N LYS A 39 37.82 -3.90 35.61
CA LYS A 39 37.32 -5.27 35.86
C LYS A 39 35.79 -5.29 35.94
N ALA A 40 35.19 -4.33 36.65
CA ALA A 40 33.74 -4.19 36.74
C ALA A 40 33.10 -3.90 35.37
N ALA A 41 33.65 -2.94 34.61
CA ALA A 41 33.14 -2.62 33.27
C ALA A 41 33.23 -3.81 32.30
N VAL A 42 34.36 -4.52 32.28
CA VAL A 42 34.57 -5.72 31.46
C VAL A 42 33.59 -6.82 31.88
N SER A 43 33.38 -7.02 33.18
CA SER A 43 32.41 -7.99 33.67
C SER A 43 30.98 -7.67 33.22
N ILE A 44 30.57 -6.39 33.28
CA ILE A 44 29.27 -5.93 32.77
C ILE A 44 29.18 -6.16 31.25
N SER A 45 30.22 -5.80 30.50
CA SER A 45 30.28 -5.97 29.04
C SER A 45 30.14 -7.45 28.66
N LEU A 46 30.97 -8.33 29.22
CA LEU A 46 30.99 -9.76 28.90
C LEU A 46 29.69 -10.49 29.25
N ASN A 47 28.95 -10.03 30.27
CA ASN A 47 27.68 -10.66 30.69
C ASN A 47 26.44 -9.97 30.10
N SER A 48 26.61 -8.99 29.20
CA SER A 48 25.52 -8.30 28.53
C SER A 48 25.24 -8.91 27.16
N GLY A 49 23.96 -9.10 26.81
CA GLY A 49 23.53 -9.42 25.45
C GLY A 49 23.53 -8.23 24.49
N PHE A 50 23.82 -7.03 24.98
CA PHE A 50 23.92 -5.82 24.17
C PHE A 50 25.34 -5.66 23.61
N PRO A 51 25.55 -5.23 22.35
CA PRO A 51 26.89 -5.01 21.81
C PRO A 51 27.61 -3.89 22.55
N ILE A 52 28.65 -4.24 23.32
CA ILE A 52 29.40 -3.30 24.15
C ILE A 52 30.89 -3.43 23.89
N ALA A 53 31.54 -2.29 23.68
CA ALA A 53 32.98 -2.12 23.68
C ALA A 53 33.42 -1.16 24.79
N ILE A 54 34.62 -1.38 25.30
CA ILE A 54 35.31 -0.56 26.28
C ILE A 54 36.60 -0.08 25.64
N TYR A 55 36.82 1.23 25.68
CA TYR A 55 38.04 1.87 25.22
C TYR A 55 38.77 2.41 26.44
N TRP A 56 39.83 1.72 26.87
CA TRP A 56 40.50 1.99 28.15
C TRP A 56 41.81 2.76 27.98
N GLY A 57 42.06 3.71 28.90
CA GLY A 57 43.28 4.51 28.95
C GLY A 57 43.38 5.59 27.86
N SER A 58 44.50 6.31 27.85
CA SER A 58 44.79 7.39 26.88
C SER A 58 44.86 6.89 25.44
N ASP A 59 45.22 5.63 25.26
CA ASP A 59 45.40 5.02 23.94
C ASP A 59 44.12 4.33 23.44
N PHE A 60 43.02 4.41 24.22
CA PHE A 60 41.73 3.82 23.89
C PHE A 60 41.84 2.32 23.53
N THR A 61 42.50 1.55 24.39
CA THR A 61 42.71 0.11 24.19
C THR A 61 41.36 -0.61 24.22
N LEU A 62 41.07 -1.34 23.15
CA LEU A 62 39.75 -1.88 22.87
C LEU A 62 39.54 -3.26 23.52
N LEU A 63 38.46 -3.38 24.29
CA LEU A 63 37.92 -4.63 24.85
C LEU A 63 36.43 -4.70 24.50
N TYR A 64 35.86 -5.88 24.28
CA TYR A 64 34.45 -5.98 23.87
C TYR A 64 33.89 -7.37 24.14
N ASN A 65 32.56 -7.49 24.07
CA ASN A 65 31.82 -8.73 24.28
C ASN A 65 31.44 -9.46 22.99
N ASP A 66 30.84 -10.64 23.14
CA ASP A 66 30.42 -11.50 22.03
C ASP A 66 29.46 -10.79 21.07
N ALA A 67 28.47 -10.06 21.61
CA ALA A 67 27.50 -9.33 20.79
C ALA A 67 28.14 -8.24 19.92
N TRP A 68 29.24 -7.63 20.38
CA TRP A 68 29.98 -6.62 19.64
C TRP A 68 31.02 -7.21 18.67
N SER A 69 31.40 -8.48 18.84
CA SER A 69 32.48 -9.11 18.06
C SER A 69 32.22 -9.17 16.54
N THR A 70 30.96 -9.06 16.11
CA THR A 70 30.55 -9.06 14.70
C THR A 70 30.79 -7.73 13.99
N ILE A 71 30.80 -6.61 14.72
CA ILE A 71 30.97 -5.26 14.19
C ILE A 71 32.31 -5.09 13.43
N PRO A 72 33.47 -5.51 13.97
CA PRO A 72 34.76 -5.45 13.27
C PRO A 72 34.94 -6.40 12.11
N GLY A 73 34.03 -7.36 11.88
CA GLY A 73 34.15 -8.35 10.81
C GLY A 73 35.51 -9.05 10.82
N ASP A 74 36.23 -9.04 9.70
CA ASP A 74 37.56 -9.67 9.54
C ASP A 74 38.64 -9.17 10.52
N LYS A 75 38.43 -8.02 11.18
CA LYS A 75 39.35 -7.50 12.21
C LYS A 75 39.20 -8.24 13.55
N HIS A 76 38.14 -9.04 13.75
CA HIS A 76 38.03 -9.96 14.88
C HIS A 76 38.81 -11.26 14.61
N PRO A 77 39.57 -11.82 15.57
CA PRO A 77 39.78 -11.35 16.95
C PRO A 77 40.92 -10.33 17.12
N TRP A 78 41.65 -9.99 16.05
CA TRP A 78 42.85 -9.13 16.09
C TRP A 78 42.66 -7.76 16.77
N ALA A 79 41.45 -7.19 16.69
CA ALA A 79 41.10 -5.91 17.29
C ALA A 79 41.18 -5.92 18.82
N LEU A 80 41.06 -7.08 19.47
CA LEU A 80 41.11 -7.20 20.93
C LEU A 80 42.47 -6.72 21.47
N GLY A 81 42.44 -5.78 22.40
CA GLY A 81 43.62 -5.23 23.05
C GLY A 81 44.44 -4.27 22.18
N LYS A 82 43.92 -3.85 21.02
CA LYS A 82 44.55 -2.83 20.15
C LYS A 82 43.97 -1.43 20.43
N PRO A 83 44.75 -0.35 20.17
CA PRO A 83 44.22 1.02 20.21
C PRO A 83 43.10 1.23 19.19
N GLY A 84 42.04 1.94 19.57
CA GLY A 84 40.92 2.25 18.66
C GLY A 84 41.35 2.88 17.33
N ALA A 85 42.33 3.79 17.36
CA ALA A 85 42.90 4.42 16.16
C ALA A 85 43.57 3.43 15.19
N VAL A 86 44.10 2.32 15.70
CA VAL A 86 44.73 1.26 14.90
C VAL A 86 43.69 0.30 14.35
N VAL A 87 42.61 0.06 15.10
CA VAL A 87 41.50 -0.79 14.65
C VAL A 87 40.65 -0.07 13.60
N TRP A 88 40.48 1.24 13.74
CA TRP A 88 39.54 2.05 12.95
C TRP A 88 40.17 3.26 12.25
N PRO A 89 41.32 3.13 11.55
CA PRO A 89 42.00 4.26 10.93
C PRO A 89 41.09 5.04 9.96
N GLU A 90 40.10 4.37 9.35
CA GLU A 90 39.17 4.96 8.40
C GLU A 90 38.11 5.91 9.00
N ILE A 91 37.76 5.75 10.29
CA ILE A 91 36.72 6.56 10.97
C ILE A 91 37.27 7.30 12.19
N TRP A 92 38.52 7.06 12.57
CA TRP A 92 39.07 7.59 13.82
C TRP A 92 39.11 9.11 13.85
N ASP A 93 39.42 9.78 12.75
CA ASP A 93 39.49 11.24 12.69
C ASP A 93 38.16 11.91 13.09
N GLY A 94 37.02 11.28 12.77
CA GLY A 94 35.69 11.76 13.17
C GLY A 94 35.29 11.38 14.61
N LEU A 95 35.82 10.27 15.13
CA LEU A 95 35.49 9.75 16.46
C LEU A 95 36.41 10.31 17.56
N ASP A 96 37.68 10.58 17.26
CA ASP A 96 38.73 10.97 18.22
C ASP A 96 38.31 12.16 19.09
N ALA A 97 37.69 13.18 18.49
CA ALA A 97 37.18 14.34 19.21
C ALA A 97 36.11 13.99 20.24
N GLN A 98 35.21 13.05 19.90
CA GLN A 98 34.15 12.58 20.80
C GLN A 98 34.75 11.78 21.96
N PHE A 99 35.62 10.81 21.66
CA PHE A 99 36.29 9.97 22.64
C PHE A 99 37.15 10.79 23.62
N LYS A 100 37.92 11.76 23.11
CA LYS A 100 38.70 12.70 23.94
C LYS A 100 37.80 13.61 24.78
N SER A 101 36.67 14.07 24.24
CA SER A 101 35.71 14.88 24.99
C SER A 101 35.14 14.11 26.18
N VAL A 102 34.77 12.84 26.00
CA VAL A 102 34.29 11.98 27.09
C VAL A 102 35.36 11.80 28.17
N LEU A 103 36.62 11.53 27.78
CA LEU A 103 37.72 11.38 28.74
C LEU A 103 38.08 12.67 29.49
N THR A 104 37.97 13.83 28.83
CA THR A 104 38.43 15.11 29.42
C THR A 104 37.34 15.85 30.17
N LYS A 105 36.09 15.78 29.71
CA LYS A 105 34.94 16.50 30.29
C LYS A 105 34.03 15.62 31.13
N GLY A 106 34.04 14.29 30.93
CA GLY A 106 33.14 13.37 31.64
C GLY A 106 31.68 13.45 31.23
N GLU A 107 31.38 14.02 30.06
CA GLU A 107 30.03 14.11 29.52
C GLU A 107 29.76 12.93 28.58
N SER A 108 28.62 12.26 28.73
CA SER A 108 28.20 11.20 27.81
C SER A 108 27.73 11.78 26.47
N ILE A 109 28.08 11.11 25.37
CA ILE A 109 27.67 11.45 24.01
C ILE A 109 26.75 10.35 23.49
N ARG A 110 25.67 10.72 22.78
CA ARG A 110 24.84 9.79 22.03
C ARG A 110 24.72 10.28 20.58
N GLN A 111 24.88 9.37 19.64
CA GLN A 111 24.72 9.63 18.20
C GLN A 111 23.79 8.57 17.60
N PRO A 112 22.55 8.93 17.26
CA PRO A 112 21.63 8.03 16.58
C PRO A 112 21.93 7.95 15.09
N ASP A 113 21.81 6.75 14.50
CA ASP A 113 21.91 6.48 13.06
C ASP A 113 23.14 7.16 12.41
N ALA A 114 24.29 7.15 13.09
CA ALA A 114 25.51 7.78 12.62
C ALA A 114 26.19 6.94 11.53
N LEU A 115 26.45 7.56 10.37
CA LEU A 115 27.20 6.96 9.27
C LEU A 115 28.67 6.81 9.65
N LEU A 116 29.16 5.58 9.67
CA LEU A 116 30.55 5.20 9.85
C LEU A 116 30.97 4.31 8.67
N LEU A 117 31.87 4.81 7.82
CA LEU A 117 32.39 4.07 6.68
C LEU A 117 33.48 3.10 7.15
N MET A 118 33.14 1.83 7.33
CA MET A 118 34.01 0.85 8.00
C MET A 118 34.64 -0.11 7.01
N HIS A 119 35.96 -0.30 7.09
CA HIS A 119 36.64 -1.29 6.28
C HIS A 119 36.60 -2.66 6.97
N ARG A 120 35.68 -3.53 6.52
CA ARG A 120 35.45 -4.89 7.03
C ARG A 120 35.06 -5.83 5.88
N TYR A 121 35.30 -7.14 6.02
CA TYR A 121 34.97 -8.14 4.98
C TYR A 121 35.67 -7.93 3.62
N GLY A 122 36.82 -7.24 3.63
CA GLY A 122 37.65 -6.93 2.46
C GLY A 122 37.22 -5.72 1.62
N TYR A 123 36.28 -4.90 2.09
CA TYR A 123 35.84 -3.66 1.43
C TYR A 123 35.41 -2.62 2.46
N THR A 124 35.21 -1.37 2.02
CA THR A 124 34.67 -0.32 2.90
C THR A 124 33.16 -0.26 2.75
N GLU A 125 32.47 -0.61 3.82
CA GLU A 125 31.03 -0.76 3.88
C GLU A 125 30.36 0.52 4.42
N GLU A 126 29.18 0.83 3.87
CA GLU A 126 28.31 1.87 4.43
C GLU A 126 27.61 1.31 5.67
N CYS A 127 28.02 1.73 6.86
CA CYS A 127 27.44 1.26 8.11
C CYS A 127 26.82 2.39 8.92
N TYR A 128 25.66 2.13 9.53
CA TYR A 128 24.99 3.09 10.41
C TYR A 128 24.89 2.53 11.83
N PHE A 129 25.13 3.37 12.83
CA PHE A 129 25.11 2.96 14.23
C PHE A 129 24.38 3.95 15.13
N ASP A 130 23.53 3.46 16.02
CA ASP A 130 23.12 4.19 17.23
C ASP A 130 24.09 3.80 18.34
N TYR A 131 24.95 4.74 18.72
CA TYR A 131 25.95 4.50 19.75
C TYR A 131 25.92 5.55 20.84
N SER A 132 26.30 5.11 22.04
CA SER A 132 26.51 5.96 23.20
C SER A 132 27.91 5.77 23.76
N LEU A 133 28.60 6.87 24.01
CA LEU A 133 29.92 6.92 24.63
C LEU A 133 29.76 7.51 26.03
N SER A 134 29.98 6.70 27.06
CA SER A 134 29.85 7.12 28.47
C SER A 134 31.18 6.98 29.22
N PRO A 135 31.53 7.90 30.13
CA PRO A 135 32.78 7.81 30.88
C PRO A 135 32.74 6.67 31.90
N ILE A 136 33.82 5.91 32.02
CA ILE A 136 34.03 4.94 33.11
C ILE A 136 34.88 5.62 34.18
N MET A 137 34.27 5.86 35.33
CA MET A 137 34.94 6.50 36.47
C MET A 137 35.90 5.51 37.15
N ALA A 138 37.14 5.93 37.36
CA ALA A 138 38.10 5.25 38.20
C ALA A 138 37.84 5.54 39.69
N THR A 139 38.44 4.71 40.56
CA THR A 139 38.22 4.77 42.02
C THR A 139 38.77 6.06 42.65
N ASP A 140 39.66 6.77 41.97
CA ASP A 140 40.23 8.06 42.39
C ASP A 140 39.44 9.29 41.87
N GLY A 141 38.30 9.06 41.20
CA GLY A 141 37.46 10.10 40.61
C GLY A 141 37.93 10.59 39.24
N THR A 142 39.03 10.06 38.69
CA THR A 142 39.43 10.31 37.30
C THR A 142 38.63 9.45 36.32
N ILE A 143 38.65 9.79 35.03
CA ILE A 143 37.98 8.99 34.00
C ILE A 143 39.01 8.01 33.41
N GLY A 144 38.78 6.70 33.62
CA GLY A 144 39.71 5.65 33.23
C GLY A 144 39.50 5.11 31.80
N GLY A 145 38.31 5.31 31.23
CA GLY A 145 37.98 4.84 29.88
C GLY A 145 36.60 5.27 29.41
N VAL A 146 36.22 4.79 28.24
CA VAL A 146 34.91 5.04 27.60
C VAL A 146 34.17 3.73 27.44
N PHE A 147 32.95 3.68 27.97
CA PHE A 147 31.97 2.63 27.79
C PHE A 147 31.15 2.94 26.54
N ASN A 148 31.28 2.11 25.50
CA ASN A 148 30.58 2.24 24.24
C ASN A 148 29.51 1.15 24.13
N ALA A 149 28.24 1.54 24.22
CA ALA A 149 27.12 0.67 23.89
C ALA A 149 26.59 1.07 22.51
N VAL A 150 26.56 0.12 21.58
CA VAL A 150 26.26 0.38 20.16
C VAL A 150 25.29 -0.64 19.59
N ILE A 151 24.40 -0.18 18.71
CA ILE A 151 23.55 -1.01 17.86
C ILE A 151 23.84 -0.64 16.42
N GLU A 152 24.04 -1.64 15.57
CA GLU A 152 24.08 -1.45 14.13
C GLU A 152 22.66 -1.24 13.58
N THR A 153 22.42 -0.09 12.96
CA THR A 153 21.16 0.30 12.31
C THR A 153 21.27 0.35 10.78
N THR A 154 22.38 -0.15 10.20
CA THR A 154 22.66 -0.20 8.76
C THR A 154 21.47 -0.71 7.95
N TYR A 155 20.93 -1.89 8.31
CA TYR A 155 19.80 -2.50 7.59
C TYR A 155 18.55 -1.61 7.60
N LYS A 156 18.24 -0.96 8.73
CA LYS A 156 17.10 -0.06 8.87
C LYS A 156 17.24 1.14 7.94
N VAL A 157 18.36 1.86 8.03
CA VAL A 157 18.57 3.12 7.27
C VAL A 157 18.62 2.86 5.76
N ILE A 158 19.38 1.84 5.33
CA ILE A 158 19.51 1.50 3.91
C ILE A 158 18.16 1.04 3.33
N ASN A 159 17.40 0.21 4.05
CA ASN A 159 16.08 -0.21 3.55
C ASN A 159 15.07 0.91 3.53
N GLU A 160 15.11 1.83 4.50
CA GLU A 160 14.24 3.01 4.49
C GLU A 160 14.52 3.88 3.26
N ARG A 161 15.81 4.16 2.95
CA ARG A 161 16.23 4.86 1.73
C ARG A 161 15.75 4.14 0.47
N ARG A 162 16.00 2.84 0.35
CA ARG A 162 15.61 2.03 -0.82
C ARG A 162 14.10 1.97 -1.03
N ASN A 163 13.34 1.82 0.05
CA ASN A 163 11.88 1.82 -0.02
C ASN A 163 11.34 3.18 -0.45
N GLN A 164 11.95 4.30 -0.02
CA GLN A 164 11.58 5.62 -0.52
C GLN A 164 11.78 5.73 -2.04
N HIS A 165 12.88 5.19 -2.58
CA HIS A 165 13.10 5.16 -4.04
C HIS A 165 12.07 4.29 -4.77
N LEU A 166 11.75 3.10 -4.25
CA LEU A 166 10.72 2.23 -4.83
C LEU A 166 9.33 2.88 -4.78
N GLN A 167 8.98 3.56 -3.68
CA GLN A 167 7.74 4.31 -3.56
C GLN A 167 7.64 5.46 -4.58
N ARG A 168 8.75 6.17 -4.84
CA ARG A 168 8.78 7.20 -5.89
C ARG A 168 8.50 6.61 -7.28
N LEU A 169 9.10 5.46 -7.61
CA LEU A 169 8.79 4.76 -8.86
C LEU A 169 7.34 4.28 -8.90
N GLN A 170 6.83 3.73 -7.81
CA GLN A 170 5.45 3.25 -7.72
C GLN A 170 4.43 4.39 -7.91
N ASN A 171 4.69 5.57 -7.33
CA ASN A 171 3.83 6.73 -7.49
C ASN A 171 3.78 7.24 -8.94
N GLN A 172 4.81 6.97 -9.74
CA GLN A 172 4.88 7.36 -11.16
C GLN A 172 4.21 6.38 -12.13
N LEU A 173 3.75 5.21 -11.67
CA LEU A 173 3.24 4.16 -12.56
C LEU A 173 2.12 4.63 -13.52
N ASN A 174 1.28 5.59 -13.12
CA ASN A 174 0.12 6.03 -13.90
C ASN A 174 0.09 7.53 -14.19
N GLN A 175 1.21 8.25 -14.01
CA GLN A 175 1.24 9.70 -14.20
C GLN A 175 1.72 10.10 -15.59
N SER A 176 2.65 9.35 -16.18
CA SER A 176 3.22 9.71 -17.47
C SER A 176 2.22 9.48 -18.61
N HIS A 177 2.02 10.50 -19.45
CA HIS A 177 1.06 10.51 -20.55
C HIS A 177 1.69 10.22 -21.92
N SER A 178 3.00 9.97 -21.95
CA SER A 178 3.72 9.56 -23.15
C SER A 178 4.92 8.70 -22.79
N LEU A 179 5.46 7.96 -23.77
CA LEU A 179 6.70 7.21 -23.57
C LEU A 179 7.88 8.14 -23.25
N MET A 180 7.92 9.33 -23.85
CA MET A 180 8.99 10.31 -23.62
C MET A 180 8.98 10.86 -22.18
N GLU A 181 7.79 11.17 -21.65
CA GLU A 181 7.61 11.61 -20.26
C GLU A 181 7.97 10.49 -19.28
N ALA A 182 7.53 9.26 -19.57
CA ALA A 182 7.87 8.08 -18.77
C ALA A 182 9.38 7.85 -18.65
N VAL A 183 10.13 8.02 -19.75
CA VAL A 183 11.60 7.95 -19.73
C VAL A 183 12.19 9.06 -18.86
N ALA A 184 11.74 10.30 -19.02
CA ALA A 184 12.26 11.44 -18.26
C ALA A 184 11.98 11.32 -16.74
N ASP A 185 10.82 10.80 -16.35
CA ASP A 185 10.46 10.54 -14.95
C ASP A 185 11.37 9.48 -14.33
N VAL A 186 11.60 8.38 -15.06
CA VAL A 186 12.53 7.32 -14.65
C VAL A 186 13.94 7.87 -14.49
N GLU A 187 14.43 8.67 -15.43
CA GLU A 187 15.75 9.29 -15.35
C GLU A 187 15.89 10.16 -14.10
N ASN A 188 14.91 11.03 -13.85
CA ASN A 188 14.91 11.90 -12.68
C ASN A 188 14.94 11.10 -11.38
N ILE A 189 14.19 9.99 -11.29
CA ILE A 189 14.18 9.16 -10.09
C ILE A 189 15.51 8.42 -9.92
N LEU A 190 16.00 7.74 -10.96
CA LEU A 190 17.22 6.94 -10.89
C LEU A 190 18.48 7.79 -10.69
N ASN A 191 18.52 9.03 -11.20
CA ASN A 191 19.60 9.97 -10.94
C ASN A 191 19.70 10.36 -9.45
N ASN A 192 18.61 10.22 -8.70
CA ASN A 192 18.60 10.42 -7.24
C ASN A 192 18.88 9.14 -6.44
N CYS A 193 19.18 8.01 -7.10
CA CYS A 193 19.47 6.72 -6.47
C CYS A 193 20.97 6.38 -6.44
N GLN A 194 21.87 7.34 -6.71
CA GLN A 194 23.30 7.07 -6.97
C GLN A 194 24.08 6.43 -5.81
N GLU A 195 23.58 6.51 -4.56
CA GLU A 195 24.16 5.83 -3.40
C GLU A 195 24.06 4.30 -3.51
N ASP A 196 22.93 3.83 -4.04
CA ASP A 196 22.61 2.41 -4.24
C ASP A 196 22.76 1.95 -5.70
N ILE A 197 22.67 2.85 -6.67
CA ILE A 197 22.80 2.56 -8.11
C ILE A 197 23.75 3.60 -8.71
N PRO A 198 25.09 3.42 -8.60
CA PRO A 198 26.06 4.42 -9.03
C PRO A 198 25.92 4.85 -10.49
N PHE A 199 25.46 3.94 -11.35
CA PHE A 199 25.09 4.26 -12.73
C PHE A 199 23.99 3.34 -13.23
N TYR A 200 23.29 3.76 -14.27
CA TYR A 200 22.36 2.91 -14.99
C TYR A 200 22.39 3.16 -16.51
N LEU A 201 22.02 2.14 -17.28
CA LEU A 201 21.78 2.21 -18.72
C LEU A 201 20.45 1.52 -19.01
N LEU A 202 19.48 2.27 -19.51
CA LEU A 202 18.16 1.76 -19.85
C LEU A 202 18.08 1.51 -21.36
N PHE A 203 17.92 0.24 -21.73
CA PHE A 203 17.71 -0.16 -23.11
C PHE A 203 16.27 -0.60 -23.32
N SER A 204 15.61 -0.09 -24.35
CA SER A 204 14.24 -0.47 -24.69
C SER A 204 13.99 -0.57 -26.20
N THR A 205 12.95 -1.30 -26.58
CA THR A 205 12.41 -1.40 -27.93
C THR A 205 10.91 -1.67 -27.90
N GLU A 206 10.20 -1.13 -28.90
CA GLU A 206 8.79 -1.40 -29.18
C GLU A 206 8.58 -2.71 -29.96
N ASN A 207 9.63 -3.26 -30.59
CA ASN A 207 9.55 -4.43 -31.43
C ASN A 207 10.50 -5.52 -30.94
N LYS A 208 9.92 -6.63 -30.45
CA LYS A 208 10.65 -7.81 -29.95
C LYS A 208 11.65 -8.41 -30.94
N ASN A 209 11.50 -8.14 -32.24
CA ASN A 209 12.42 -8.63 -33.28
C ASN A 209 13.59 -7.67 -33.56
N THR A 210 13.67 -6.53 -32.87
CA THR A 210 14.74 -5.53 -33.02
C THR A 210 15.57 -5.46 -31.74
N GLN A 211 16.86 -5.15 -31.86
CA GLN A 211 17.69 -4.98 -30.67
C GLN A 211 17.27 -3.74 -29.87
N PRO A 212 17.12 -3.85 -28.53
CA PRO A 212 16.89 -2.70 -27.65
C PRO A 212 17.94 -1.61 -27.86
N GLN A 213 17.49 -0.36 -27.96
CA GLN A 213 18.35 0.83 -28.06
C GLN A 213 18.46 1.53 -26.71
N LEU A 214 19.57 2.20 -26.47
CA LEU A 214 19.75 3.01 -25.25
C LEU A 214 18.78 4.21 -25.32
N VAL A 215 17.91 4.32 -24.32
CA VAL A 215 16.93 5.42 -24.22
C VAL A 215 17.19 6.37 -23.08
N ALA A 216 17.95 5.93 -22.06
CA ALA A 216 18.34 6.75 -20.92
C ALA A 216 19.61 6.23 -20.26
N SER A 217 20.37 7.14 -19.66
CA SER A 217 21.56 6.79 -18.87
C SER A 217 21.84 7.79 -17.76
N GLY A 218 22.49 7.34 -16.69
CA GLY A 218 22.92 8.20 -15.60
C GLY A 218 24.12 7.63 -14.88
N GLY A 219 24.99 8.50 -14.34
CA GLY A 219 26.23 8.10 -13.65
C GLY A 219 27.35 7.56 -14.56
N ILE A 220 27.12 7.46 -15.87
CA ILE A 220 28.07 7.03 -16.89
C ILE A 220 27.89 7.86 -18.16
N ALA A 221 28.96 8.12 -18.92
CA ALA A 221 28.85 8.78 -20.21
C ALA A 221 28.19 7.86 -21.25
N GLU A 222 27.20 8.36 -21.99
CA GLU A 222 26.45 7.60 -23.02
C GLU A 222 27.38 6.88 -24.01
N ASN A 223 28.40 7.58 -24.51
CA ASN A 223 29.37 7.02 -25.47
C ASN A 223 30.14 5.82 -24.91
N ASP A 224 30.47 5.85 -23.61
CA ASP A 224 31.17 4.73 -22.96
C ASP A 224 30.23 3.54 -22.79
N GLY A 225 28.97 3.77 -22.40
CA GLY A 225 27.96 2.72 -22.25
C GLY A 225 27.54 2.03 -23.56
N LEU A 226 27.51 2.79 -24.66
CA LEU A 226 27.19 2.30 -26.01
C LEU A 226 28.34 1.50 -26.66
N SER A 227 29.58 1.70 -26.21
CA SER A 227 30.76 1.02 -26.75
C SER A 227 30.83 -0.48 -26.40
N VAL A 228 29.93 -0.94 -25.52
CA VAL A 228 29.90 -2.27 -24.94
C VAL A 228 28.82 -3.15 -25.54
N SER A 229 29.17 -4.38 -25.91
CA SER A 229 28.19 -5.41 -26.25
C SER A 229 27.71 -6.13 -24.98
N TRP A 230 26.60 -5.66 -24.42
CA TRP A 230 25.93 -6.33 -23.29
C TRP A 230 25.37 -7.70 -23.71
N PRO A 231 25.25 -8.69 -22.81
CA PRO A 231 24.78 -10.04 -23.14
C PRO A 231 23.46 -10.05 -23.94
N HIS A 232 23.47 -10.66 -25.13
CA HIS A 232 22.37 -10.57 -26.11
C HIS A 232 21.08 -11.33 -25.75
N HIS A 233 21.10 -12.24 -24.76
CA HIS A 233 19.92 -13.06 -24.44
C HIS A 233 18.78 -12.30 -23.73
N TYR A 234 18.99 -11.02 -23.41
CA TYR A 234 17.96 -10.11 -22.89
C TYR A 234 17.11 -9.44 -23.97
N SER A 235 17.42 -9.62 -25.26
CA SER A 235 16.67 -9.01 -26.36
C SER A 235 15.20 -9.42 -26.43
N ASN A 236 14.82 -10.56 -25.82
CA ASN A 236 13.49 -11.15 -25.94
C ASN A 236 12.66 -11.15 -24.64
N GLY A 237 13.11 -10.51 -23.56
CA GLY A 237 12.32 -10.38 -22.32
C GLY A 237 12.18 -11.65 -21.46
N SER A 238 12.83 -12.76 -21.82
CA SER A 238 12.71 -14.07 -21.13
C SER A 238 13.84 -14.36 -20.12
N GLY A 239 14.75 -13.42 -19.86
CA GLY A 239 15.97 -13.66 -19.06
C GLY A 239 15.79 -13.32 -17.58
N ASN A 240 16.29 -14.16 -16.67
CA ASN A 240 16.43 -13.79 -15.25
C ASN A 240 17.50 -12.71 -15.07
N ALA A 241 17.46 -11.94 -13.98
CA ALA A 241 18.49 -10.94 -13.72
C ALA A 241 19.88 -11.57 -13.52
N GLU A 242 20.88 -11.13 -14.29
CA GLU A 242 22.25 -11.65 -14.28
C GLU A 242 23.20 -10.65 -13.63
N HIS A 243 24.17 -11.19 -12.90
CA HIS A 243 25.22 -10.43 -12.24
C HIS A 243 26.47 -10.40 -13.10
N ILE A 244 27.01 -9.20 -13.33
CA ILE A 244 28.29 -8.95 -13.98
C ILE A 244 29.34 -8.68 -12.88
N PRO A 245 30.20 -9.66 -12.59
CA PRO A 245 31.16 -9.56 -11.48
C PRO A 245 32.44 -8.76 -11.82
N ASP A 246 32.64 -8.38 -13.09
CA ASP A 246 33.82 -7.58 -13.49
C ASP A 246 33.48 -6.69 -14.69
N LEU A 247 33.09 -5.46 -14.38
CA LEU A 247 32.72 -4.43 -15.34
C LEU A 247 33.90 -3.94 -16.19
N ASN A 248 35.14 -4.09 -15.72
CA ASN A 248 36.33 -3.64 -16.46
C ASN A 248 36.59 -4.47 -17.72
N LYS A 249 35.98 -5.66 -17.83
CA LYS A 249 35.99 -6.45 -19.07
C LYS A 249 35.13 -5.85 -20.17
N TYR A 250 34.19 -5.00 -19.77
CA TYR A 250 33.15 -4.46 -20.63
C TYR A 250 33.43 -2.99 -20.93
N LEU A 251 33.70 -2.18 -19.90
CA LEU A 251 33.92 -0.74 -20.04
C LEU A 251 35.41 -0.38 -20.15
N PRO A 252 35.78 0.58 -21.02
CA PRO A 252 37.17 1.03 -21.18
C PRO A 252 37.66 1.85 -19.97
N HIS A 253 36.76 2.48 -19.23
CA HIS A 253 37.06 3.29 -18.05
C HIS A 253 36.18 2.85 -16.87
N ALA A 254 36.75 2.89 -15.66
CA ALA A 254 36.00 2.57 -14.45
C ALA A 254 35.01 3.70 -14.13
N VAL A 255 33.73 3.33 -13.93
CA VAL A 255 32.67 4.27 -13.56
C VAL A 255 32.89 4.72 -12.14
N GLN A 256 33.05 6.03 -11.91
CA GLN A 256 33.22 6.57 -10.57
C GLN A 256 31.88 6.59 -9.84
N SER A 257 31.83 5.98 -8.66
CA SER A 257 30.66 6.14 -7.78
C SER A 257 30.76 7.45 -7.00
N ILE A 258 29.62 7.92 -6.49
CA ILE A 258 29.57 9.08 -5.60
C ILE A 258 30.33 8.86 -4.28
N TRP A 259 30.64 7.60 -3.95
CA TRP A 259 31.42 7.22 -2.79
C TRP A 259 32.94 7.39 -2.99
N GLY A 260 33.37 7.83 -4.18
CA GLY A 260 34.77 8.05 -4.56
C GLY A 260 35.51 6.79 -5.03
N GLU A 261 34.95 5.60 -4.80
CA GLU A 261 35.48 4.33 -5.30
C GLU A 261 34.86 3.98 -6.67
N PRO A 262 35.60 3.31 -7.56
CA PRO A 262 35.04 2.87 -8.83
C PRO A 262 34.00 1.75 -8.63
N CYS A 263 32.87 1.87 -9.32
CA CYS A 263 31.92 0.79 -9.50
C CYS A 263 32.52 -0.29 -10.40
N ARG A 264 32.56 -1.55 -9.92
CA ARG A 264 33.23 -2.67 -10.60
C ARG A 264 32.32 -3.80 -11.00
N GLU A 265 31.07 -3.78 -10.54
CA GLU A 265 30.09 -4.85 -10.73
C GLU A 265 28.77 -4.22 -11.18
N ALA A 266 27.93 -4.98 -11.88
CA ALA A 266 26.62 -4.52 -12.31
C ALA A 266 25.59 -5.66 -12.30
N LEU A 267 24.31 -5.33 -12.26
CA LEU A 267 23.21 -6.25 -12.46
C LEU A 267 22.47 -5.86 -13.74
N ILE A 268 22.22 -6.83 -14.62
CA ILE A 268 21.32 -6.67 -15.76
C ILE A 268 19.99 -7.31 -15.41
N ALA A 269 18.91 -6.55 -15.50
CA ALA A 269 17.56 -7.03 -15.23
C ALA A 269 16.63 -6.71 -16.39
N PRO A 270 15.74 -7.63 -16.81
CA PRO A 270 14.72 -7.32 -17.81
C PRO A 270 13.73 -6.29 -17.24
N ILE A 271 13.28 -5.36 -18.07
CA ILE A 271 12.23 -4.41 -17.68
C ILE A 271 10.82 -4.97 -17.96
N SER A 272 10.70 -6.07 -18.69
CA SER A 272 9.42 -6.64 -19.11
C SER A 272 9.42 -8.16 -19.04
N ARG A 273 8.26 -8.76 -18.74
CA ARG A 273 8.01 -10.20 -18.91
C ARG A 273 7.22 -10.44 -20.20
N ASP A 274 7.16 -11.71 -20.64
CA ASP A 274 6.46 -12.13 -21.85
C ASP A 274 5.07 -11.49 -21.94
N GLU A 275 4.77 -10.89 -23.10
CA GLU A 275 3.56 -10.11 -23.51
C GLU A 275 3.63 -8.56 -23.48
N ALA A 276 4.62 -7.93 -22.84
CA ALA A 276 4.74 -6.47 -22.90
C ALA A 276 5.07 -5.92 -24.31
N LYS A 277 4.61 -4.70 -24.61
CA LYS A 277 4.89 -4.02 -25.89
C LYS A 277 6.25 -3.31 -25.88
N ILE A 278 6.54 -2.57 -24.81
CA ILE A 278 7.90 -2.09 -24.55
C ILE A 278 8.67 -3.18 -23.85
N THR A 279 9.77 -3.61 -24.48
CA THR A 279 10.67 -4.65 -23.95
C THR A 279 12.10 -4.16 -23.90
N GLY A 280 12.94 -4.77 -23.08
CA GLY A 280 14.35 -4.42 -22.96
C GLY A 280 14.97 -4.83 -21.63
N TYR A 281 16.03 -4.13 -21.25
CA TYR A 281 16.76 -4.41 -20.02
C TYR A 281 17.37 -3.14 -19.42
N LEU A 282 17.54 -3.18 -18.11
CA LEU A 282 18.18 -2.14 -17.32
C LEU A 282 19.49 -2.69 -16.76
N VAL A 283 20.60 -2.04 -17.12
CA VAL A 283 21.91 -2.29 -16.52
C VAL A 283 22.05 -1.35 -15.34
N MET A 284 22.31 -1.87 -14.15
CA MET A 284 22.50 -1.09 -12.92
C MET A 284 23.86 -1.40 -12.32
N GLY A 285 24.69 -0.39 -12.12
CA GLY A 285 25.93 -0.53 -11.36
C GLY A 285 25.64 -0.93 -9.91
N LEU A 286 26.49 -1.77 -9.34
CA LEU A 286 26.44 -2.11 -7.92
C LEU A 286 27.27 -1.12 -7.11
N SER A 287 26.71 -0.67 -5.99
CA SER A 287 27.42 0.19 -5.05
C SER A 287 28.67 -0.51 -4.51
N PRO A 288 29.86 0.13 -4.56
CA PRO A 288 31.07 -0.45 -4.00
C PRO A 288 31.00 -0.60 -2.47
N ARG A 289 30.01 0.04 -1.83
CA ARG A 289 29.76 0.02 -0.39
C ARG A 289 28.93 -1.17 0.09
N LYS A 290 28.42 -2.03 -0.81
CA LYS A 290 27.61 -3.19 -0.44
C LYS A 290 27.77 -4.35 -1.43
N LYS A 291 28.10 -5.54 -0.92
CA LYS A 291 28.09 -6.77 -1.72
C LYS A 291 26.68 -7.15 -2.17
N LEU A 292 26.57 -7.80 -3.33
CA LEU A 292 25.29 -8.29 -3.84
C LEU A 292 24.77 -9.47 -2.99
N ASP A 293 23.86 -9.19 -2.08
CA ASP A 293 23.06 -10.18 -1.35
C ASP A 293 21.66 -10.33 -1.98
N SER A 294 20.82 -11.19 -1.38
CA SER A 294 19.45 -11.43 -1.83
C SER A 294 18.61 -10.16 -1.84
N ASP A 295 18.75 -9.34 -0.79
CA ASP A 295 17.91 -8.17 -0.56
C ASP A 295 18.26 -7.05 -1.53
N TYR A 296 19.56 -6.84 -1.78
CA TYR A 296 20.02 -5.87 -2.75
C TYR A 296 19.67 -6.29 -4.18
N ARG A 297 19.81 -7.58 -4.51
CA ARG A 297 19.32 -8.11 -5.79
C ARG A 297 17.83 -7.87 -5.95
N HIS A 298 17.04 -8.15 -4.91
CA HIS A 298 15.59 -7.95 -4.94
C HIS A 298 15.25 -6.48 -5.22
N PHE A 299 15.85 -5.54 -4.49
CA PHE A 299 15.70 -4.10 -4.72
C PHE A 299 15.96 -3.71 -6.19
N LEU A 300 17.10 -4.12 -6.75
CA LEU A 300 17.46 -3.80 -8.14
C LEU A 300 16.48 -4.42 -9.14
N THR A 301 16.05 -5.67 -8.93
CA THR A 301 15.04 -6.29 -9.80
C THR A 301 13.69 -5.60 -9.72
N SER A 302 13.28 -5.12 -8.54
CA SER A 302 12.06 -4.36 -8.35
C SER A 302 12.12 -3.01 -9.07
N VAL A 303 13.28 -2.33 -9.03
CA VAL A 303 13.52 -1.11 -9.83
C VAL A 303 13.28 -1.38 -11.31
N ALA A 304 13.87 -2.44 -11.88
CA ALA A 304 13.70 -2.78 -13.29
C ALA A 304 12.23 -3.07 -13.66
N ILE A 305 11.50 -3.77 -12.79
CA ILE A 305 10.07 -4.05 -12.96
C ILE A 305 9.25 -2.75 -12.98
N TYR A 306 9.43 -1.87 -12.00
CA TYR A 306 8.69 -0.61 -11.94
C TYR A 306 9.01 0.29 -13.14
N VAL A 307 10.27 0.40 -13.53
CA VAL A 307 10.70 1.15 -14.72
C VAL A 307 10.00 0.63 -15.97
N GLY A 308 9.96 -0.67 -16.17
CA GLY A 308 9.27 -1.26 -17.31
C GLY A 308 7.76 -1.04 -17.33
N THR A 309 7.11 -1.07 -16.17
CA THR A 309 5.68 -0.76 -16.06
C THR A 309 5.40 0.70 -16.37
N ILE A 310 6.21 1.65 -15.85
CA ILE A 310 6.09 3.08 -16.15
C ILE A 310 6.18 3.33 -17.67
N LEU A 311 7.16 2.72 -18.34
CA LEU A 311 7.33 2.84 -19.80
C LEU A 311 6.15 2.26 -20.58
N ASN A 312 5.65 1.08 -20.19
CA ASN A 312 4.51 0.45 -20.87
C ASN A 312 3.21 1.25 -20.66
N ASN A 313 3.01 1.84 -19.48
CA ASN A 313 1.84 2.67 -19.20
C ASN A 313 1.89 3.99 -19.98
N GLY A 314 3.03 4.66 -20.02
CA GLY A 314 3.22 5.85 -20.85
C GLY A 314 2.96 5.57 -22.34
N PHE A 315 3.44 4.43 -22.85
CA PHE A 315 3.16 3.98 -24.21
C PHE A 315 1.67 3.69 -24.46
N ALA A 316 1.00 2.99 -23.53
CA ALA A 316 -0.42 2.66 -23.64
C ALA A 316 -1.32 3.90 -23.62
N TYR A 317 -0.96 4.91 -22.81
CA TYR A 317 -1.67 6.19 -22.75
C TYR A 317 -1.55 6.96 -24.07
N GLU A 318 -0.34 7.06 -24.61
CA GLU A 318 -0.07 7.70 -25.91
C GLU A 318 -0.86 7.03 -27.04
N GLN A 319 -0.89 5.69 -27.07
CA GLN A 319 -1.66 4.92 -28.06
C GLN A 319 -3.17 5.13 -27.91
N SER A 320 -3.69 5.17 -26.69
CA SER A 320 -5.12 5.40 -26.42
C SER A 320 -5.54 6.82 -26.81
N GLY A 321 -4.71 7.83 -26.51
CA GLY A 321 -4.95 9.21 -26.90
C GLY A 321 -4.94 9.42 -28.42
N ALA A 322 -4.14 8.64 -29.16
CA ALA A 322 -4.15 8.64 -30.62
C ALA A 322 -5.45 8.04 -31.20
N LEU A 323 -5.90 6.91 -30.66
CA LEU A 323 -7.17 6.26 -31.04
C LEU A 323 -8.38 7.16 -30.73
N GLN A 324 -8.39 7.83 -29.59
CA GLN A 324 -9.48 8.74 -29.20
C GLN A 324 -9.52 9.99 -30.09
N ARG A 325 -8.35 10.53 -30.48
CA ARG A 325 -8.28 11.60 -31.49
C ARG A 325 -8.82 11.15 -32.85
N GLU A 326 -8.51 9.93 -33.29
CA GLU A 326 -9.05 9.36 -34.52
C GLU A 326 -10.58 9.20 -34.45
N GLN A 327 -11.12 8.77 -33.30
CA GLN A 327 -12.56 8.65 -33.08
C GLN A 327 -13.26 10.02 -33.07
N ILE A 328 -12.72 11.01 -32.34
CA ILE A 328 -13.25 12.38 -32.34
C ILE A 328 -13.21 12.95 -33.76
N LEU A 329 -12.12 12.76 -34.50
CA LEU A 329 -12.02 13.23 -35.88
C LEU A 329 -13.07 12.56 -36.79
N ASN A 330 -13.36 11.27 -36.57
CA ASN A 330 -14.39 10.55 -37.31
C ASN A 330 -15.82 11.00 -36.94
N GLU A 331 -16.08 11.33 -35.67
CA GLU A 331 -17.35 11.91 -35.21
C GLU A 331 -17.53 13.35 -35.72
N GLU A 332 -16.46 14.15 -35.72
CA GLU A 332 -16.42 15.48 -36.35
C GLU A 332 -16.66 15.38 -37.87
N LEU A 333 -16.11 14.36 -38.54
CA LEU A 333 -16.38 14.10 -39.96
C LEU A 333 -17.84 13.66 -40.20
N ALA A 334 -18.42 12.88 -39.29
CA ALA A 334 -19.81 12.45 -39.38
C ALA A 334 -20.77 13.62 -39.17
N THR A 335 -20.53 14.45 -38.16
CA THR A 335 -21.31 15.67 -37.88
C THR A 335 -21.17 16.71 -38.98
N THR A 336 -19.96 16.96 -39.51
CA THR A 336 -19.79 17.85 -40.67
C THR A 336 -20.46 17.30 -41.94
N ASN A 337 -20.52 15.98 -42.14
CA ASN A 337 -21.30 15.39 -43.24
C ASN A 337 -22.82 15.54 -43.03
N GLU A 338 -23.32 15.39 -41.80
CA GLU A 338 -24.72 15.65 -41.47
C GLU A 338 -25.06 17.14 -41.64
N GLU A 339 -24.19 18.06 -41.18
CA GLU A 339 -24.31 19.49 -41.41
C GLU A 339 -24.25 19.82 -42.89
N LEU A 340 -23.37 19.21 -43.68
CA LEU A 340 -23.29 19.42 -45.12
C LEU A 340 -24.56 18.90 -45.83
N SER A 341 -25.12 17.78 -45.37
CA SER A 341 -26.39 17.24 -45.86
C SER A 341 -27.54 18.18 -45.51
N ALA A 342 -27.62 18.64 -44.26
CA ALA A 342 -28.61 19.60 -43.80
C ALA A 342 -28.48 20.93 -44.55
N THR A 343 -27.26 21.42 -44.78
CA THR A 343 -26.98 22.64 -45.54
C THR A 343 -27.35 22.47 -47.00
N ASN A 344 -27.19 21.28 -47.59
CA ASN A 344 -27.67 21.00 -48.95
C ASN A 344 -29.20 20.99 -49.02
N ASP A 345 -29.87 20.39 -48.03
CA ASP A 345 -31.33 20.42 -47.92
C ASP A 345 -31.84 21.85 -47.68
N GLU A 346 -31.12 22.63 -46.87
CA GLU A 346 -31.41 24.03 -46.58
C GLU A 346 -31.08 24.95 -47.77
N LEU A 347 -30.08 24.62 -48.59
CA LEU A 347 -29.80 25.29 -49.86
C LEU A 347 -30.89 24.98 -50.88
N HIS A 348 -31.38 23.74 -50.92
CA HIS A 348 -32.51 23.34 -51.76
C HIS A 348 -33.81 24.04 -51.33
N LEU A 349 -34.07 24.10 -50.02
CA LEU A 349 -35.17 24.88 -49.43
C LEU A 349 -35.00 26.39 -49.66
N SER A 350 -33.78 26.91 -49.55
CA SER A 350 -33.46 28.32 -49.83
C SER A 350 -33.58 28.66 -51.31
N GLN A 351 -33.33 27.73 -52.24
CA GLN A 351 -33.60 27.94 -53.66
C GLN A 351 -35.10 27.99 -53.95
N ILE A 352 -35.90 27.13 -53.29
CA ILE A 352 -37.37 27.20 -53.34
C ILE A 352 -37.88 28.49 -52.68
N HIS A 353 -37.29 28.89 -51.56
CA HIS A 353 -37.64 30.11 -50.82
C HIS A 353 -37.20 31.37 -51.57
N LEU A 354 -36.04 31.40 -52.22
CA LEU A 354 -35.59 32.50 -53.09
C LEU A 354 -36.52 32.67 -54.29
N ALA A 355 -37.01 31.56 -54.87
CA ALA A 355 -38.02 31.62 -55.92
C ALA A 355 -39.35 32.23 -55.43
N ALA A 356 -39.76 31.93 -54.18
CA ALA A 356 -40.93 32.53 -53.54
C ALA A 356 -40.70 33.99 -53.10
N LEU A 357 -39.52 34.31 -52.57
CA LEU A 357 -39.13 35.61 -52.05
C LEU A 357 -38.89 36.62 -53.17
N ASN A 358 -38.44 36.20 -54.36
CA ASN A 358 -38.44 37.07 -55.54
C ASN A 358 -39.86 37.52 -55.91
N SER A 359 -40.85 36.64 -55.73
CA SER A 359 -42.26 36.96 -55.95
C SER A 359 -42.83 37.86 -54.83
N GLU A 360 -42.30 37.77 -53.61
CA GLU A 360 -42.71 38.60 -52.46
C GLU A 360 -41.98 39.97 -52.41
N LEU A 361 -40.73 40.07 -52.89
CA LEU A 361 -39.96 41.32 -52.95
C LEU A 361 -40.58 42.33 -53.92
N GLU A 362 -41.22 41.85 -55.00
CA GLU A 362 -42.03 42.69 -55.89
C GLU A 362 -43.24 43.30 -55.15
N GLU A 363 -43.82 42.60 -54.16
CA GLU A 363 -44.89 43.10 -53.29
C GLU A 363 -44.37 43.99 -52.13
N ARG A 364 -43.18 43.71 -51.59
CA ARG A 364 -42.63 44.38 -50.39
C ARG A 364 -41.94 45.72 -50.69
N VAL A 365 -41.47 45.93 -51.92
CA VAL A 365 -40.98 47.24 -52.39
C VAL A 365 -42.12 48.28 -52.42
N PHE A 366 -43.38 47.86 -52.58
CA PHE A 366 -44.56 48.74 -52.49
C PHE A 366 -44.88 49.18 -51.04
N SER A 367 -44.54 48.37 -50.04
CA SER A 367 -44.81 48.63 -48.61
C SER A 367 -43.74 49.48 -47.91
N ARG A 368 -42.45 49.34 -48.26
CA ARG A 368 -41.33 50.03 -47.58
C ARG A 368 -41.22 51.54 -47.81
N THR A 369 -41.91 52.09 -48.80
CA THR A 369 -42.01 53.56 -48.99
C THR A 369 -42.84 54.25 -47.89
N LYS A 370 -43.55 53.50 -47.03
CA LYS A 370 -44.48 54.03 -46.03
C LYS A 370 -43.89 54.12 -44.60
N ASP A 371 -42.92 53.28 -44.23
CA ASP A 371 -42.43 53.18 -42.84
C ASP A 371 -41.24 54.11 -42.51
N LEU A 372 -40.58 54.70 -43.52
CA LEU A 372 -39.40 55.56 -43.29
C LEU A 372 -39.74 56.94 -42.70
N ALA A 373 -41.01 57.35 -42.70
CA ALA A 373 -41.45 58.67 -42.21
C ALA A 373 -41.74 58.72 -40.69
N GLU A 374 -41.84 57.59 -39.97
CA GLU A 374 -42.28 57.55 -38.56
C GLU A 374 -41.15 57.37 -37.51
N SER A 375 -39.90 57.12 -37.92
CA SER A 375 -38.76 56.92 -37.00
C SER A 375 -38.07 58.21 -36.54
N GLU A 376 -38.15 59.31 -37.29
CA GLU A 376 -37.36 60.55 -37.04
C GLU A 376 -37.92 61.43 -35.90
N ALA A 377 -39.23 61.35 -35.61
CA ALA A 377 -39.88 62.17 -34.58
C ALA A 377 -39.61 61.72 -33.12
N ARG A 378 -39.12 60.49 -32.91
CA ARG A 378 -39.00 59.87 -31.57
C ARG A 378 -37.71 60.25 -30.81
N PHE A 379 -36.64 60.66 -31.51
CA PHE A 379 -35.31 60.92 -30.92
C PHE A 379 -35.20 62.29 -30.21
N ARG A 380 -35.80 63.36 -30.76
CA ARG A 380 -35.71 64.72 -30.17
C ARG A 380 -36.36 64.86 -28.79
N SER A 381 -37.43 64.11 -28.52
CA SER A 381 -38.19 64.18 -27.25
C SER A 381 -37.39 63.72 -26.02
N LEU A 382 -36.39 62.84 -26.18
CA LEU A 382 -35.66 62.23 -25.07
C LEU A 382 -34.63 63.15 -24.39
N ILE A 383 -34.04 64.12 -25.11
CA ILE A 383 -32.95 64.97 -24.57
C ILE A 383 -33.50 66.15 -23.75
N GLU A 384 -34.64 66.72 -24.14
CA GLU A 384 -35.25 67.87 -23.45
C GLU A 384 -35.73 67.56 -22.02
N GLN A 385 -36.04 66.29 -21.71
CA GLN A 385 -36.58 65.86 -20.40
C GLN A 385 -35.51 65.38 -19.39
N SER A 386 -34.20 65.44 -19.70
CA SER A 386 -33.14 64.95 -18.81
C SER A 386 -32.90 65.88 -17.58
N PRO A 387 -32.80 65.35 -16.33
CA PRO A 387 -32.59 66.16 -15.12
C PRO A 387 -31.13 66.56 -14.86
N VAL A 388 -30.18 65.98 -15.60
CA VAL A 388 -28.75 66.29 -15.48
C VAL A 388 -28.44 67.47 -16.41
N PRO A 389 -27.70 68.52 -15.98
CA PRO A 389 -27.22 69.59 -16.87
C PRO A 389 -26.61 68.99 -18.14
N THR A 390 -27.31 69.06 -19.28
CA THR A 390 -26.91 68.43 -20.55
C THR A 390 -27.07 69.37 -21.75
N MET A 391 -26.07 69.43 -22.64
CA MET A 391 -26.18 70.10 -23.95
C MET A 391 -25.60 69.27 -25.10
N VAL A 392 -26.15 69.43 -26.29
CA VAL A 392 -25.71 68.79 -27.55
C VAL A 392 -25.27 69.86 -28.54
N THR A 393 -24.06 69.69 -29.07
CA THR A 393 -23.46 70.56 -30.09
C THR A 393 -23.25 69.79 -31.38
N ARG A 394 -23.46 70.41 -32.55
CA ARG A 394 -23.33 69.78 -33.87
C ARG A 394 -22.42 70.57 -34.80
N GLY A 395 -21.64 69.85 -35.61
CA GLY A 395 -20.66 70.37 -36.56
C GLY A 395 -19.37 70.90 -35.91
N PRO A 396 -18.31 71.15 -36.71
CA PRO A 396 -17.00 71.56 -36.19
C PRO A 396 -17.00 72.92 -35.49
N ASN A 397 -18.02 73.74 -35.74
CA ASN A 397 -18.19 75.04 -35.08
C ASN A 397 -18.97 74.95 -33.76
N MET A 398 -19.17 73.75 -33.21
CA MET A 398 -19.84 73.50 -31.92
C MET A 398 -21.17 74.25 -31.77
N ARG A 399 -22.03 74.14 -32.79
CA ARG A 399 -23.30 74.84 -32.82
C ARG A 399 -24.28 74.14 -31.87
N LEU A 400 -24.84 74.87 -30.92
CA LEU A 400 -25.76 74.32 -29.92
C LEU A 400 -27.05 73.87 -30.61
N GLU A 401 -27.33 72.56 -30.62
CA GLU A 401 -28.51 71.97 -31.26
C GLU A 401 -29.64 71.76 -30.24
N VAL A 402 -29.30 71.25 -29.06
CA VAL A 402 -30.24 71.03 -27.94
C VAL A 402 -29.54 71.38 -26.64
N VAL A 403 -30.16 72.18 -25.76
CA VAL A 403 -29.64 72.46 -24.41
C VAL A 403 -30.81 72.26 -23.44
N ASN A 404 -30.62 71.45 -22.40
CA ASN A 404 -31.70 71.21 -21.45
C ASN A 404 -31.72 72.27 -20.32
N PRO A 405 -32.86 72.43 -19.61
CA PRO A 405 -33.00 73.48 -18.61
C PRO A 405 -31.99 73.45 -17.44
N PRO A 406 -31.58 72.29 -16.88
CA PRO A 406 -30.57 72.26 -15.82
C PRO A 406 -29.19 72.79 -16.25
N MET A 407 -28.82 72.62 -17.53
CA MET A 407 -27.55 73.16 -18.05
C MET A 407 -27.58 74.67 -18.08
N LEU A 408 -28.68 75.25 -18.53
CA LEU A 408 -28.90 76.69 -18.57
C LEU A 408 -28.79 77.34 -17.17
N LEU A 409 -29.25 76.67 -16.12
CA LEU A 409 -29.11 77.15 -14.74
C LEU A 409 -27.66 77.09 -14.22
N LEU A 410 -26.94 76.01 -14.51
CA LEU A 410 -25.56 75.84 -14.02
C LEU A 410 -24.59 76.90 -14.59
N ILE A 411 -24.82 77.25 -15.85
CA ILE A 411 -24.01 78.22 -16.62
C ILE A 411 -24.61 79.63 -16.63
N ASP A 412 -25.77 79.82 -16.00
CA ASP A 412 -26.49 81.11 -15.90
C ASP A 412 -26.82 81.76 -17.28
N LYS A 413 -27.53 81.01 -18.16
CA LYS A 413 -27.98 81.43 -19.53
C LYS A 413 -29.44 81.03 -19.84
N ASP A 414 -30.00 81.46 -20.98
CA ASP A 414 -31.36 81.10 -21.46
C ASP A 414 -31.38 80.44 -22.85
N ASN A 415 -32.56 79.97 -23.31
CA ASN A 415 -32.74 79.26 -24.59
C ASN A 415 -32.33 80.04 -25.85
N SER A 416 -32.08 81.36 -25.78
CA SER A 416 -31.62 82.15 -26.92
C SER A 416 -30.21 81.77 -27.41
N ILE A 417 -29.50 80.88 -26.71
CA ILE A 417 -28.22 80.32 -27.13
C ILE A 417 -28.37 79.16 -28.13
N ILE A 418 -29.53 78.50 -28.20
CA ILE A 418 -29.76 77.38 -29.12
C ILE A 418 -29.68 77.88 -30.56
N GLY A 419 -28.88 77.21 -31.38
CA GLY A 419 -28.55 77.60 -32.75
C GLY A 419 -27.37 78.57 -32.88
N LYS A 420 -26.78 79.06 -31.78
CA LYS A 420 -25.51 79.83 -31.78
C LYS A 420 -24.29 78.92 -31.59
N ASN A 421 -23.10 79.47 -31.81
CA ASN A 421 -21.83 78.82 -31.49
C ASN A 421 -21.60 78.83 -29.96
N LEU A 422 -21.08 77.74 -29.38
CA LEU A 422 -20.80 77.62 -27.94
C LEU A 422 -19.93 78.78 -27.39
N PHE A 423 -18.89 79.18 -28.13
CA PHE A 423 -17.97 80.23 -27.69
C PHE A 423 -18.56 81.64 -27.79
N ASP A 424 -19.53 81.84 -28.68
CA ASP A 424 -20.30 83.09 -28.72
C ASP A 424 -21.26 83.17 -27.52
N ALA A 425 -21.75 82.02 -27.03
CA ALA A 425 -22.67 81.94 -25.89
C ALA A 425 -21.94 81.99 -24.52
N MET A 426 -20.73 81.43 -24.42
CA MET A 426 -19.92 81.32 -23.21
C MET A 426 -18.43 81.63 -23.48
N PRO A 427 -18.07 82.91 -23.67
CA PRO A 427 -16.70 83.29 -24.00
C PRO A 427 -15.68 83.03 -22.88
N GLU A 428 -16.09 82.98 -21.61
CA GLU A 428 -15.22 82.72 -20.45
C GLU A 428 -14.62 81.31 -20.40
N LEU A 429 -15.22 80.36 -21.13
CA LEU A 429 -14.69 79.00 -21.23
C LEU A 429 -13.49 78.92 -22.19
N ALA A 430 -13.34 79.89 -23.10
CA ALA A 430 -12.26 79.89 -24.07
C ALA A 430 -10.88 79.90 -23.36
N GLY A 431 -10.05 78.90 -23.66
CA GLY A 431 -8.71 78.76 -23.09
C GLY A 431 -8.60 77.97 -21.78
N GLN A 432 -9.71 77.46 -21.23
CA GLN A 432 -9.66 76.55 -20.07
C GLN A 432 -9.39 75.11 -20.51
N ALA A 433 -8.65 74.35 -19.69
CA ALA A 433 -8.22 72.98 -20.01
C ALA A 433 -9.38 72.04 -20.36
N ILE A 434 -10.58 72.30 -19.84
CA ILE A 434 -11.78 71.51 -20.13
C ILE A 434 -12.26 71.69 -21.58
N ILE A 435 -12.07 72.85 -22.20
CA ILE A 435 -12.49 73.10 -23.59
C ILE A 435 -11.60 72.36 -24.59
N GLU A 436 -10.29 72.27 -24.32
CA GLU A 436 -9.40 71.43 -25.13
C GLU A 436 -9.86 69.97 -25.12
N ARG A 437 -10.42 69.49 -24.00
CA ARG A 437 -10.99 68.13 -23.91
C ARG A 437 -12.27 67.99 -24.72
N LEU A 438 -13.12 69.01 -24.74
CA LEU A 438 -14.34 69.00 -25.56
C LEU A 438 -14.03 68.93 -27.07
N GLU A 439 -13.12 69.77 -27.55
CA GLU A 439 -12.72 69.78 -28.96
C GLU A 439 -12.02 68.47 -29.36
N GLN A 440 -11.19 67.91 -28.48
CA GLN A 440 -10.60 66.59 -28.66
C GLN A 440 -11.68 65.52 -28.81
N THR A 441 -12.70 65.52 -27.94
CA THR A 441 -13.83 64.57 -28.02
C THR A 441 -14.56 64.65 -29.37
N TYR A 442 -14.75 65.84 -29.95
CA TYR A 442 -15.34 65.97 -31.28
C TYR A 442 -14.43 65.47 -32.42
N GLN A 443 -13.12 65.80 -32.36
CA GLN A 443 -12.17 65.45 -33.43
C GLN A 443 -11.81 63.96 -33.45
N ASN A 444 -11.67 63.34 -32.27
CA ASN A 444 -11.21 61.96 -32.15
C ASN A 444 -12.33 60.95 -31.84
N GLY A 445 -13.54 61.44 -31.51
CA GLY A 445 -14.68 60.59 -31.19
C GLY A 445 -14.55 59.79 -29.89
N LYS A 446 -13.77 60.26 -28.89
CA LYS A 446 -13.61 59.64 -27.57
C LYS A 446 -14.23 60.47 -26.43
N GLU A 447 -14.99 59.82 -25.56
CA GLU A 447 -15.60 60.44 -24.37
C GLU A 447 -14.57 60.83 -23.28
N TRP A 448 -14.91 61.84 -22.47
CA TRP A 448 -14.05 62.36 -21.39
C TRP A 448 -14.84 62.76 -20.13
N THR A 449 -14.31 62.45 -18.94
CA THR A 449 -14.87 62.87 -17.64
C THR A 449 -13.78 63.49 -16.75
N GLY A 450 -14.08 64.56 -16.01
CA GLY A 450 -13.18 65.18 -15.01
C GLY A 450 -13.86 65.38 -13.65
N TYR A 451 -13.12 65.28 -12.54
CA TYR A 451 -13.62 65.43 -11.16
C TYR A 451 -12.85 66.51 -10.38
N GLU A 452 -13.53 67.26 -9.51
CA GLU A 452 -13.02 68.38 -8.71
C GLU A 452 -12.15 69.35 -9.55
N GLN A 453 -12.50 69.50 -10.81
CA GLN A 453 -11.77 70.31 -11.76
C GLN A 453 -11.99 71.78 -11.42
N ALA A 454 -10.91 72.49 -11.14
CA ALA A 454 -10.96 73.92 -10.98
C ALA A 454 -11.40 74.57 -12.31
N VAL A 455 -12.66 75.01 -12.40
CA VAL A 455 -13.22 75.69 -13.57
C VAL A 455 -13.58 77.11 -13.19
N LEU A 456 -13.13 78.04 -14.02
CA LEU A 456 -13.39 79.45 -13.84
C LEU A 456 -14.71 79.78 -14.53
N LEU A 457 -15.80 79.91 -13.76
CA LEU A 457 -17.09 80.35 -14.29
C LEU A 457 -17.39 81.77 -13.81
N ASN A 458 -17.98 82.56 -14.70
CA ASN A 458 -18.50 83.87 -14.34
C ASN A 458 -19.94 83.69 -13.86
N ARG A 459 -20.17 83.75 -12.56
CA ARG A 459 -21.49 83.58 -11.94
C ARG A 459 -21.91 84.88 -11.26
N ASN A 460 -23.09 85.39 -11.59
CA ASN A 460 -23.60 86.66 -11.07
C ASN A 460 -22.65 87.87 -11.23
N GLY A 461 -21.75 87.85 -12.23
CA GLY A 461 -20.86 88.96 -12.57
C GLY A 461 -19.48 88.97 -11.89
N GLU A 462 -19.09 87.94 -11.12
CA GLU A 462 -17.75 87.79 -10.54
C GLU A 462 -17.07 86.47 -10.97
N GLN A 463 -15.76 86.52 -11.24
CA GLN A 463 -14.95 85.34 -11.57
C GLN A 463 -14.47 84.65 -10.29
N GLY A 464 -14.90 83.39 -10.09
CA GLY A 464 -14.47 82.54 -8.99
C GLY A 464 -13.98 81.18 -9.48
N THR A 465 -12.98 80.61 -8.80
CA THR A 465 -12.56 79.21 -9.03
C THR A 465 -13.48 78.31 -8.23
N GLY A 466 -14.38 77.61 -8.92
CA GLY A 466 -15.14 76.50 -8.35
C GLY A 466 -14.51 75.16 -8.75
N TYR A 467 -14.67 74.14 -7.93
CA TYR A 467 -14.18 72.78 -8.21
C TYR A 467 -15.34 71.92 -8.75
N PHE A 468 -15.26 71.42 -10.00
CA PHE A 468 -16.36 70.81 -10.76
C PHE A 468 -16.13 69.38 -11.29
N ASN A 469 -17.19 68.58 -11.40
CA ASN A 469 -17.19 67.29 -12.11
C ASN A 469 -17.87 67.42 -13.49
N ILE A 470 -17.26 67.00 -14.62
CA ILE A 470 -17.72 67.26 -16.02
C ILE A 470 -17.65 65.98 -16.91
N LEU A 471 -18.56 65.79 -17.89
CA LEU A 471 -18.56 64.70 -18.89
C LEU A 471 -18.83 65.20 -20.33
N TYR A 472 -18.10 64.68 -21.34
CA TYR A 472 -18.29 64.91 -22.79
C TYR A 472 -18.38 63.59 -23.58
N LYS A 473 -19.37 63.44 -24.47
CA LYS A 473 -19.63 62.21 -25.26
C LYS A 473 -19.95 62.52 -26.75
N PRO A 474 -19.26 61.92 -27.73
CA PRO A 474 -19.44 62.24 -29.15
C PRO A 474 -20.72 61.62 -29.74
N LEU A 475 -21.34 62.32 -30.68
CA LEU A 475 -22.51 61.91 -31.45
C LEU A 475 -22.06 61.44 -32.84
N LEU A 476 -22.33 60.18 -33.19
CA LEU A 476 -21.87 59.53 -34.43
C LEU A 476 -23.03 59.30 -35.40
N GLU A 477 -22.90 59.75 -36.64
CA GLU A 477 -23.82 59.42 -37.75
C GLU A 477 -23.03 58.91 -38.95
N ASN A 478 -23.38 57.73 -39.47
CA ASN A 478 -22.67 57.04 -40.56
C ASN A 478 -21.15 56.88 -40.33
N GLY A 479 -20.73 56.73 -39.07
CA GLY A 479 -19.33 56.53 -38.68
C GLY A 479 -18.51 57.82 -38.54
N GLU A 480 -19.08 58.98 -38.85
CA GLU A 480 -18.43 60.28 -38.64
C GLU A 480 -18.99 60.97 -37.39
N VAL A 481 -18.13 61.64 -36.62
CA VAL A 481 -18.54 62.42 -35.45
C VAL A 481 -19.26 63.67 -35.93
N THR A 482 -20.56 63.74 -35.75
CA THR A 482 -21.40 64.87 -36.15
C THR A 482 -21.63 65.87 -35.02
N GLY A 483 -21.42 65.48 -33.75
CA GLY A 483 -21.59 66.39 -32.59
C GLY A 483 -21.00 65.88 -31.26
N VAL A 484 -21.23 66.61 -30.15
CA VAL A 484 -20.86 66.21 -28.77
C VAL A 484 -21.95 66.58 -27.75
N ILE A 485 -22.27 65.65 -26.84
CA ILE A 485 -23.15 65.78 -25.67
C ILE A 485 -22.32 66.08 -24.41
N GLN A 486 -22.72 67.02 -23.54
CA GLN A 486 -21.92 67.53 -22.40
C GLN A 486 -22.69 67.64 -21.06
N SER A 487 -22.10 67.40 -19.86
CA SER A 487 -22.70 67.61 -18.50
C SER A 487 -21.75 68.00 -17.32
N ALA A 488 -22.20 68.66 -16.21
CA ALA A 488 -21.32 69.20 -15.09
C ALA A 488 -21.93 69.44 -13.61
N VAL A 489 -21.13 69.49 -12.49
CA VAL A 489 -21.49 69.65 -10.99
C VAL A 489 -20.38 70.35 -10.07
N ASP A 490 -20.58 71.09 -8.91
CA ASP A 490 -19.60 71.97 -8.10
C ASP A 490 -19.35 71.67 -6.55
N VAL A 491 -18.14 71.88 -5.91
CA VAL A 491 -17.72 71.46 -4.50
C VAL A 491 -16.59 72.22 -3.66
N THR A 492 -16.59 73.54 -3.34
CA THR A 492 -15.35 74.28 -2.87
C THR A 492 -15.04 74.54 -1.34
N GLU A 493 -15.94 75.02 -0.48
CA GLU A 493 -15.61 75.63 0.84
C GLU A 493 -15.09 74.67 1.94
N GLN A 494 -15.20 73.37 1.73
CA GLN A 494 -15.02 72.36 2.77
C GLN A 494 -13.55 72.09 3.18
N VAL A 495 -12.56 72.67 2.50
CA VAL A 495 -11.23 72.03 2.40
C VAL A 495 -10.15 72.57 3.36
N VAL A 496 -10.17 73.82 3.87
CA VAL A 496 -8.91 74.48 4.35
C VAL A 496 -8.71 74.62 5.88
N ALA A 497 -9.71 74.92 6.71
CA ALA A 497 -9.47 75.33 8.12
C ALA A 497 -9.14 74.18 9.11
N ARG A 498 -9.25 72.93 8.67
CA ARG A 498 -9.20 71.74 9.54
C ARG A 498 -7.78 71.30 9.95
N GLN A 499 -6.73 71.72 9.25
CA GLN A 499 -5.47 70.96 9.21
C GLN A 499 -4.39 71.17 10.33
N ARG A 500 -4.45 72.13 11.29
CA ARG A 500 -3.27 72.48 12.15
C ARG A 500 -3.28 72.12 13.65
N ILE A 501 -4.38 72.26 14.40
CA ILE A 501 -4.43 71.84 15.83
C ILE A 501 -4.49 70.32 15.97
N GLU A 502 -4.99 69.67 14.92
CA GLU A 502 -4.94 68.23 14.73
C GLU A 502 -3.52 67.68 14.99
N GLU A 503 -2.41 68.27 14.53
CA GLU A 503 -1.09 67.59 14.48
C GLU A 503 -0.45 67.12 15.82
N SER A 504 -0.46 67.89 16.92
CA SER A 504 0.24 67.48 18.17
C SER A 504 -0.60 66.55 19.06
N GLU A 505 -1.91 66.80 19.15
CA GLU A 505 -2.86 65.89 19.79
C GLU A 505 -2.95 64.61 18.96
N ASN A 506 -2.93 64.72 17.62
CA ASN A 506 -2.77 63.59 16.73
C ASN A 506 -1.51 62.83 17.03
N ASN A 507 -0.36 63.38 17.44
CA ASN A 507 0.82 62.52 17.66
C ASN A 507 0.70 61.58 18.87
N LEU A 508 0.20 62.05 20.03
CA LEU A 508 -0.03 61.18 21.21
C LEU A 508 -1.24 60.26 20.99
N ARG A 509 -2.32 60.80 20.40
CA ARG A 509 -3.48 60.03 19.96
C ARG A 509 -3.07 58.99 18.92
N ASN A 510 -2.20 59.32 17.96
CA ASN A 510 -1.68 58.41 16.94
C ASN A 510 -0.85 57.31 17.58
N MET A 511 -0.08 57.53 18.64
CA MET A 511 0.64 56.43 19.31
C MET A 511 -0.32 55.42 19.95
N VAL A 512 -1.34 55.88 20.68
CA VAL A 512 -2.34 54.98 21.28
C VAL A 512 -3.24 54.36 20.21
N MET A 513 -3.66 55.14 19.20
CA MET A 513 -4.49 54.71 18.06
C MET A 513 -3.77 53.78 17.09
N SER A 514 -2.45 53.91 16.92
CA SER A 514 -1.61 53.05 16.06
C SER A 514 -1.06 51.81 16.78
N ALA A 515 -1.28 51.68 18.09
CA ALA A 515 -0.94 50.45 18.80
C ALA A 515 -1.76 49.27 18.26
N HIS A 516 -1.08 48.15 18.05
CA HIS A 516 -1.67 46.95 17.44
C HIS A 516 -2.51 46.10 18.41
N TYR A 517 -2.53 46.45 19.70
CA TYR A 517 -3.32 45.78 20.75
C TYR A 517 -4.46 46.69 21.24
N ALA A 518 -5.55 46.13 21.76
CA ALA A 518 -6.64 46.93 22.30
C ALA A 518 -6.18 47.65 23.56
N LEU A 519 -6.18 48.99 23.54
CA LEU A 519 -5.71 49.84 24.63
C LEU A 519 -6.75 50.90 24.95
N MET A 520 -6.95 51.14 26.25
CA MET A 520 -7.65 52.32 26.74
C MET A 520 -7.02 52.87 28.02
N ILE A 521 -7.31 54.14 28.28
CA ILE A 521 -6.97 54.83 29.51
C ILE A 521 -8.26 55.22 30.21
N LEU A 522 -8.42 54.72 31.42
CA LEU A 522 -9.51 55.05 32.32
C LEU A 522 -9.06 56.13 33.30
N HIS A 523 -9.88 57.13 33.53
CA HIS A 523 -9.61 58.25 34.42
C HIS A 523 -10.58 58.24 35.62
N GLY A 524 -10.02 58.48 36.81
CA GLY A 524 -10.79 58.65 38.05
C GLY A 524 -11.43 57.36 38.58
N ARG A 525 -12.10 57.49 39.73
CA ARG A 525 -12.79 56.38 40.42
C ARG A 525 -14.02 55.86 39.68
N ASP A 526 -14.59 56.69 38.82
CA ASP A 526 -15.79 56.38 38.03
C ASP A 526 -15.43 55.75 36.67
N TRP A 527 -14.14 55.48 36.42
CA TRP A 527 -13.60 54.86 35.20
C TRP A 527 -14.09 55.52 33.91
N LEU A 528 -13.89 56.83 33.82
CA LEU A 528 -14.17 57.60 32.61
C LEU A 528 -13.18 57.20 31.51
N ILE A 529 -13.67 56.79 30.34
CA ILE A 529 -12.80 56.41 29.23
C ILE A 529 -12.24 57.68 28.58
N GLU A 530 -10.98 57.99 28.87
CA GLU A 530 -10.31 59.19 28.39
C GLU A 530 -9.78 59.00 26.97
N ILE A 531 -9.15 57.85 26.71
CA ILE A 531 -8.63 57.46 25.39
C ILE A 531 -8.93 55.98 25.18
N ALA A 532 -9.43 55.62 24.00
CA ALA A 532 -9.57 54.24 23.56
C ALA A 532 -9.06 54.15 22.12
N ASN A 533 -8.32 53.09 21.78
CA ASN A 533 -7.87 52.89 20.42
C ASN A 533 -8.85 52.09 19.55
N GLN A 534 -8.64 52.11 18.24
CA GLN A 534 -9.55 51.44 17.31
C GLN A 534 -9.63 49.93 17.56
N GLN A 535 -8.54 49.30 17.99
CA GLN A 535 -8.53 47.86 18.29
C GLN A 535 -9.49 47.52 19.44
N LEU A 536 -9.55 48.35 20.48
CA LEU A 536 -10.45 48.16 21.62
C LEU A 536 -11.92 48.43 21.27
N VAL A 537 -12.17 49.45 20.46
CA VAL A 537 -13.52 49.77 19.98
C VAL A 537 -14.05 48.71 19.02
N ASN A 538 -13.20 48.20 18.12
CA ASN A 538 -13.52 47.08 17.24
C ASN A 538 -13.83 45.81 18.04
N LEU A 539 -13.02 45.54 19.08
CA LEU A 539 -13.26 44.43 19.99
C LEU A 539 -14.67 44.52 20.60
N TRP A 540 -15.10 45.72 20.95
CA TRP A 540 -16.42 45.99 21.52
C TRP A 540 -17.56 46.15 20.50
N GLY A 541 -17.27 46.13 19.20
CA GLY A 541 -18.27 46.34 18.15
C GLY A 541 -19.03 47.67 18.26
N LYS A 542 -18.42 48.65 18.92
CA LYS A 542 -18.96 50.01 19.07
C LYS A 542 -18.20 50.94 18.15
N THR A 543 -18.63 52.19 18.11
CA THR A 543 -17.87 53.27 17.49
C THR A 543 -17.10 54.04 18.56
N ILE A 544 -16.00 54.69 18.17
CA ILE A 544 -15.16 55.44 19.11
C ILE A 544 -15.95 56.56 19.83
N ASP A 545 -16.99 57.08 19.17
CA ASP A 545 -17.90 58.12 19.67
C ASP A 545 -18.90 57.60 20.71
N GLU A 546 -19.24 56.31 20.66
CA GLU A 546 -20.09 55.68 21.67
C GLU A 546 -19.33 55.37 22.97
N VAL A 547 -17.99 55.41 22.92
CA VAL A 547 -17.10 54.92 23.96
C VAL A 547 -16.38 56.06 24.69
N THR A 548 -15.75 56.97 23.96
CA THR A 548 -14.87 58.00 24.55
C THR A 548 -15.69 59.05 25.33
N GLY A 549 -15.21 59.45 26.51
CA GLY A 549 -15.84 60.47 27.34
C GLY A 549 -17.06 60.00 28.16
N ARG A 550 -17.33 58.69 28.17
CA ARG A 550 -18.36 58.05 29.02
C ARG A 550 -17.70 57.13 30.04
N THR A 551 -18.41 56.78 31.10
CA THR A 551 -17.89 55.82 32.08
C THR A 551 -17.95 54.40 31.51
N LEU A 552 -17.00 53.55 31.89
CA LEU A 552 -16.90 52.19 31.36
C LEU A 552 -18.20 51.38 31.51
N LEU A 553 -18.89 51.54 32.64
CA LEU A 553 -20.15 50.83 32.92
C LEU A 553 -21.36 51.44 32.19
N GLU A 554 -21.30 52.69 31.72
CA GLU A 554 -22.34 53.23 30.84
C GLU A 554 -22.18 52.73 29.40
N VAL A 555 -20.93 52.57 28.96
CA VAL A 555 -20.61 52.07 27.62
C VAL A 555 -20.87 50.58 27.53
N LEU A 556 -20.49 49.84 28.56
CA LEU A 556 -20.63 48.39 28.69
C LEU A 556 -21.35 48.02 29.99
N PRO A 557 -22.67 48.30 30.09
CA PRO A 557 -23.47 47.94 31.28
C PRO A 557 -23.49 46.43 31.54
N GLU A 558 -23.31 45.61 30.50
CA GLU A 558 -23.23 44.15 30.63
C GLU A 558 -22.02 43.66 31.42
N LEU A 559 -21.03 44.52 31.71
CA LEU A 559 -19.93 44.18 32.61
C LEU A 559 -20.38 44.07 34.07
N GLU A 560 -21.53 44.62 34.40
CA GLU A 560 -22.09 44.54 35.74
C GLU A 560 -22.45 43.07 36.06
N GLY A 561 -21.72 42.48 37.02
CA GLY A 561 -21.82 41.06 37.37
C GLY A 561 -20.74 40.16 36.75
N GLN A 562 -19.95 40.65 35.80
CA GLN A 562 -18.73 40.01 35.30
C GLN A 562 -17.51 40.34 36.20
N PRO A 563 -16.38 39.60 36.13
CA PRO A 563 -15.26 39.81 37.06
C PRO A 563 -14.54 41.16 36.90
N PHE A 564 -14.61 41.79 35.71
CA PHE A 564 -13.78 42.95 35.33
C PHE A 564 -13.94 44.19 36.22
N PRO A 565 -15.15 44.69 36.57
CA PRO A 565 -15.31 45.86 37.42
C PRO A 565 -14.68 45.67 38.81
N LYS A 566 -14.83 44.47 39.39
CA LYS A 566 -14.26 44.15 40.71
C LYS A 566 -12.72 44.22 40.66
N LEU A 567 -12.12 43.74 39.58
CA LEU A 567 -10.68 43.76 39.37
C LEU A 567 -10.16 45.20 39.15
N LEU A 568 -10.83 46.00 38.31
CA LEU A 568 -10.48 47.41 38.11
C LEU A 568 -10.54 48.22 39.42
N LYS A 569 -11.56 47.98 40.25
CA LYS A 569 -11.69 48.61 41.57
C LYS A 569 -10.51 48.25 42.48
N GLN A 570 -10.15 46.97 42.50
CA GLN A 570 -9.01 46.50 43.28
C GLN A 570 -7.70 47.17 42.81
N VAL A 571 -7.47 47.26 41.50
CA VAL A 571 -6.27 47.91 40.93
C VAL A 571 -6.22 49.39 41.33
N TYR A 572 -7.34 50.11 41.21
CA TYR A 572 -7.41 51.53 41.56
C TYR A 572 -7.18 51.78 43.07
N GLU A 573 -7.78 50.97 43.94
CA GLU A 573 -7.68 51.14 45.40
C GLU A 573 -6.33 50.71 45.95
N THR A 574 -5.72 49.67 45.37
CA THR A 574 -4.46 49.10 45.87
C THR A 574 -3.21 49.65 45.17
N GLY A 575 -3.36 50.22 43.97
CA GLY A 575 -2.24 50.67 43.14
C GLY A 575 -1.36 49.53 42.61
N LYS A 576 -1.85 48.29 42.56
CA LYS A 576 -1.12 47.14 41.99
C LYS A 576 -1.82 46.64 40.73
N GLY A 577 -1.06 46.44 39.66
CA GLY A 577 -1.58 45.92 38.40
C GLY A 577 -2.08 44.46 38.49
N TYR A 578 -2.90 44.07 37.51
CA TYR A 578 -3.54 42.75 37.43
C TYR A 578 -3.62 42.29 35.98
N GLY A 579 -3.43 40.99 35.70
CA GLY A 579 -3.62 40.45 34.36
C GLY A 579 -4.05 38.98 34.34
N GLN A 580 -4.69 38.59 33.25
CA GLN A 580 -5.19 37.23 33.02
C GLN A 580 -5.08 36.86 31.53
N GLU A 581 -4.67 35.62 31.25
CA GLU A 581 -4.37 35.16 29.88
C GLU A 581 -5.60 34.73 29.09
N GLU A 582 -6.60 34.11 29.73
CA GLU A 582 -7.84 33.68 29.09
C GLU A 582 -9.00 33.88 30.07
N GLU A 583 -9.96 34.71 29.70
CA GLU A 583 -11.22 34.88 30.43
C GLU A 583 -12.38 35.06 29.45
N VAL A 584 -13.55 34.58 29.83
CA VAL A 584 -14.74 34.72 29.00
C VAL A 584 -15.33 36.12 29.18
N PHE A 585 -15.49 36.81 28.06
CA PHE A 585 -15.99 38.16 27.97
C PHE A 585 -17.28 38.17 27.16
N TYR A 586 -18.41 38.40 27.85
CA TYR A 586 -19.71 38.50 27.20
C TYR A 586 -20.04 39.96 26.90
N LEU A 587 -20.37 40.22 25.65
CA LEU A 587 -20.54 41.56 25.12
C LEU A 587 -21.85 41.67 24.34
N GLN A 588 -22.59 42.76 24.50
CA GLN A 588 -23.83 42.99 23.76
C GLN A 588 -23.56 43.82 22.51
N ILE A 589 -23.50 43.17 21.34
CA ILE A 589 -23.36 43.84 20.03
C ILE A 589 -24.69 43.69 19.27
N GLY A 590 -25.31 44.80 18.87
CA GLY A 590 -26.55 44.79 18.07
C GLY A 590 -27.77 44.15 18.75
N GLY A 591 -27.83 44.16 20.09
CA GLY A 591 -28.90 43.55 20.88
C GLY A 591 -28.79 42.03 21.08
N LYS A 592 -27.63 41.44 20.74
CA LYS A 592 -27.33 40.02 20.97
C LYS A 592 -26.07 39.86 21.83
N SER A 593 -26.11 38.89 22.74
CA SER A 593 -24.96 38.50 23.55
C SER A 593 -23.97 37.75 22.69
N VAL A 594 -22.78 38.31 22.49
CA VAL A 594 -21.65 37.72 21.79
C VAL A 594 -20.61 37.30 22.83
N GLN A 595 -20.25 36.02 22.82
CA GLN A 595 -19.19 35.50 23.68
C GLN A 595 -17.84 35.67 22.98
N LYS A 596 -16.87 36.23 23.70
CA LYS A 596 -15.47 36.34 23.29
C LYS A 596 -14.55 35.78 24.37
N TYR A 597 -13.32 35.44 23.98
CA TYR A 597 -12.23 35.08 24.88
C TYR A 597 -11.19 36.18 24.84
N VAL A 598 -10.84 36.74 25.99
CA VAL A 598 -9.91 37.87 26.06
C VAL A 598 -8.76 37.59 27.02
N SER A 599 -7.56 38.02 26.63
CA SER A 599 -6.45 38.25 27.55
C SER A 599 -6.44 39.73 27.91
N PHE A 600 -6.20 40.09 29.18
CA PHE A 600 -6.16 41.50 29.57
C PHE A 600 -5.18 41.79 30.72
N TYR A 601 -4.71 43.04 30.76
CA TYR A 601 -3.85 43.60 31.79
C TYR A 601 -4.32 45.00 32.19
N TYR A 602 -4.29 45.29 33.49
CA TYR A 602 -4.66 46.57 34.09
C TYR A 602 -3.47 47.13 34.86
N ASP A 603 -3.01 48.31 34.49
CA ASP A 603 -1.89 49.00 35.15
C ASP A 603 -2.29 50.39 35.65
N PRO A 604 -2.03 50.73 36.93
CA PRO A 604 -2.42 52.03 37.48
C PRO A 604 -1.50 53.16 36.98
N ILE A 605 -2.11 54.31 36.67
CA ILE A 605 -1.42 55.58 36.41
C ILE A 605 -1.43 56.40 37.70
N PHE A 606 -0.29 56.97 38.05
CA PHE A 606 -0.12 57.78 39.27
C PHE A 606 0.03 59.26 38.94
N ASP A 607 -0.48 60.13 39.82
CA ASP A 607 -0.05 61.54 39.85
C ASP A 607 1.34 61.69 40.50
N ASN A 608 1.84 62.93 40.47
CA ASN A 608 3.12 63.31 41.06
C ASN A 608 3.16 63.21 42.60
N GLN A 609 2.03 62.92 43.25
CA GLN A 609 1.90 62.74 44.69
C GLN A 609 1.78 61.25 45.07
N GLY A 610 1.77 60.35 44.09
CA GLY A 610 1.69 58.90 44.27
C GLY A 610 0.28 58.34 44.40
N ASN A 611 -0.77 59.14 44.15
CA ASN A 611 -2.14 58.66 44.12
C ASN A 611 -2.47 58.10 42.74
N VAL A 612 -3.25 57.02 42.67
CA VAL A 612 -3.75 56.50 41.40
C VAL A 612 -4.75 57.49 40.81
N THR A 613 -4.47 58.02 39.61
CA THR A 613 -5.34 58.93 38.86
C THR A 613 -6.14 58.21 37.77
N GLY A 614 -5.62 57.11 37.26
CA GLY A 614 -6.24 56.35 36.18
C GLY A 614 -5.70 54.93 36.06
N ILE A 615 -6.17 54.17 35.08
CA ILE A 615 -5.74 52.80 34.80
C ILE A 615 -5.58 52.65 33.29
N ILE A 616 -4.41 52.18 32.85
CA ILE A 616 -4.20 51.69 31.49
C ILE A 616 -4.75 50.28 31.42
N VAL A 617 -5.60 50.04 30.43
CA VAL A 617 -6.14 48.72 30.15
C VAL A 617 -5.63 48.27 28.79
N ALA A 618 -4.98 47.12 28.78
CA ALA A 618 -4.61 46.40 27.57
C ALA A 618 -5.44 45.12 27.47
N ALA A 619 -6.01 44.85 26.31
CA ALA A 619 -6.76 43.63 26.04
C ALA A 619 -6.39 43.06 24.66
N GLU A 620 -6.55 41.75 24.50
CA GLU A 620 -6.39 41.04 23.23
C GLU A 620 -7.54 40.05 23.07
N ASP A 621 -8.18 40.08 21.90
CA ASP A 621 -9.18 39.09 21.52
C ASP A 621 -8.48 37.83 21.04
N ILE A 622 -8.57 36.76 21.82
CA ILE A 622 -8.00 35.47 21.48
C ILE A 622 -9.07 34.49 21.01
N THR A 623 -10.28 34.97 20.68
CA THR A 623 -11.40 34.13 20.25
C THR A 623 -11.03 33.29 19.03
N ASP A 624 -10.44 33.88 17.99
CA ASP A 624 -10.03 33.12 16.79
C ASP A 624 -8.98 32.06 17.12
N LYS A 625 -8.07 32.34 18.07
CA LYS A 625 -7.04 31.38 18.50
C LYS A 625 -7.65 30.21 19.27
N VAL A 626 -8.60 30.49 20.17
CA VAL A 626 -9.33 29.47 20.93
C VAL A 626 -10.28 28.68 20.02
N GLN A 627 -11.00 29.34 19.13
CA GLN A 627 -11.89 28.72 18.15
C GLN A 627 -11.10 27.91 17.13
N THR A 628 -9.97 28.38 16.61
CA THR A 628 -9.10 27.60 15.71
C THR A 628 -8.57 26.37 16.42
N ARG A 629 -8.17 26.46 17.70
CA ARG A 629 -7.81 25.28 18.50
C ARG A 629 -8.97 24.29 18.60
N GLN A 630 -10.18 24.76 18.90
CA GLN A 630 -11.39 23.92 18.95
C GLN A 630 -11.80 23.37 17.58
N LEU A 631 -11.60 24.14 16.50
CA LEU A 631 -11.89 23.75 15.12
C LEU A 631 -10.86 22.75 14.61
N LEU A 632 -9.59 22.86 15.03
CA LEU A 632 -8.55 21.87 14.80
C LEU A 632 -8.86 20.58 15.54
N GLU A 633 -9.31 20.64 16.80
CA GLU A 633 -9.77 19.44 17.52
C GLU A 633 -10.99 18.82 16.85
N LYS A 634 -11.96 19.62 16.42
CA LYS A 634 -13.14 19.15 15.69
C LYS A 634 -12.76 18.58 14.31
N SER A 635 -11.92 19.27 13.55
CA SER A 635 -11.40 18.84 12.26
C SER A 635 -10.54 17.59 12.39
N TYR A 636 -9.85 17.41 13.50
CA TYR A 636 -9.08 16.20 13.78
C TYR A 636 -10.01 15.00 14.01
N VAL A 637 -11.10 15.18 14.76
CA VAL A 637 -12.15 14.17 14.93
C VAL A 637 -12.87 13.91 13.60
N GLU A 638 -13.16 14.95 12.82
CA GLU A 638 -13.81 14.85 11.52
C GLU A 638 -12.89 14.17 10.49
N GLN A 639 -11.58 14.41 10.55
CA GLN A 639 -10.57 13.71 9.74
C GLN A 639 -10.41 12.24 10.17
N GLN A 640 -10.54 11.93 11.47
CA GLN A 640 -10.60 10.53 11.93
C GLN A 640 -11.86 9.83 11.41
N ASN A 641 -13.04 10.45 11.53
CA ASN A 641 -14.28 9.89 11.00
C ASN A 641 -14.24 9.77 9.48
N LEU A 642 -13.70 10.76 8.77
CA LEU A 642 -13.54 10.73 7.32
C LEU A 642 -12.53 9.65 6.91
N ASN A 643 -11.47 9.41 7.69
CA ASN A 643 -10.55 8.29 7.43
C ASN A 643 -11.23 6.93 7.66
N GLU A 644 -12.11 6.80 8.65
CA GLU A 644 -12.92 5.58 8.85
C GLU A 644 -13.92 5.39 7.71
N GLU A 645 -14.58 6.45 7.25
CA GLU A 645 -15.48 6.42 6.08
C GLU A 645 -14.70 6.16 4.77
N LEU A 646 -13.48 6.69 4.65
CA LEU A 646 -12.61 6.47 3.50
C LEU A 646 -12.03 5.05 3.50
N MET A 647 -11.79 4.44 4.67
CA MET A 647 -11.51 3.01 4.79
C MET A 647 -12.72 2.17 4.37
N SER A 648 -13.92 2.49 4.84
CA SER A 648 -15.15 1.79 4.45
C SER A 648 -15.46 1.91 2.96
N THR A 649 -15.34 3.11 2.38
CA THR A 649 -15.55 3.33 0.94
C THR A 649 -14.43 2.74 0.10
N ASN A 650 -13.19 2.65 0.61
CA ASN A 650 -12.12 1.89 -0.05
C ASN A 650 -12.39 0.38 -0.04
N GLU A 651 -12.95 -0.16 1.04
CA GLU A 651 -13.41 -1.56 1.09
C GLU A 651 -14.57 -1.80 0.11
N GLU A 652 -15.55 -0.90 0.04
CA GLU A 652 -16.63 -0.95 -0.94
C GLU A 652 -16.11 -0.79 -2.39
N LEU A 653 -15.17 0.11 -2.63
CA LEU A 653 -14.55 0.31 -3.94
C LEU A 653 -13.67 -0.88 -4.34
N ALA A 654 -12.98 -1.51 -3.39
CA ALA A 654 -12.25 -2.75 -3.62
C ALA A 654 -13.21 -3.89 -4.01
N SER A 655 -14.34 -4.02 -3.31
CA SER A 655 -15.40 -4.96 -3.66
C SER A 655 -16.02 -4.65 -5.03
N ALA A 656 -16.31 -3.39 -5.34
CA ALA A 656 -16.85 -2.98 -6.63
C ALA A 656 -15.83 -3.15 -7.77
N ASN A 657 -14.53 -2.97 -7.50
CA ASN A 657 -13.46 -3.25 -8.45
C ASN A 657 -13.30 -4.75 -8.70
N GLU A 658 -13.48 -5.59 -7.68
CA GLU A 658 -13.48 -7.05 -7.82
C GLU A 658 -14.69 -7.51 -8.66
N GLU A 659 -15.86 -6.92 -8.44
CA GLU A 659 -17.07 -7.15 -9.25
C GLU A 659 -16.92 -6.61 -10.69
N LEU A 660 -16.28 -5.45 -10.88
CA LEU A 660 -15.93 -4.91 -12.20
C LEU A 660 -14.89 -5.76 -12.92
N LEU A 661 -13.91 -6.34 -12.20
CA LEU A 661 -12.97 -7.29 -12.77
C LEU A 661 -13.71 -8.53 -13.26
N SER A 662 -14.59 -9.09 -12.44
CA SER A 662 -15.41 -10.26 -12.78
C SER A 662 -16.32 -9.98 -13.99
N THR A 663 -16.99 -8.82 -14.03
CA THR A 663 -17.85 -8.46 -15.16
C THR A 663 -17.06 -8.14 -16.42
N ASN A 664 -15.87 -7.54 -16.31
CA ASN A 664 -14.97 -7.38 -17.46
C ASN A 664 -14.42 -8.71 -17.98
N GLU A 665 -14.13 -9.66 -17.10
CA GLU A 665 -13.77 -11.03 -17.47
C GLU A 665 -14.92 -11.74 -18.19
N GLU A 666 -16.17 -11.60 -17.70
CA GLU A 666 -17.35 -12.11 -18.38
C GLU A 666 -17.60 -11.42 -19.74
N LEU A 667 -17.44 -10.10 -19.82
CA LEU A 667 -17.62 -9.35 -21.06
C LEU A 667 -16.54 -9.71 -22.09
N ALA A 668 -15.29 -9.90 -21.63
CA ALA A 668 -14.20 -10.40 -22.45
C ALA A 668 -14.51 -11.82 -22.97
N ALA A 669 -14.95 -12.72 -22.09
CA ALA A 669 -15.36 -14.08 -22.47
C ALA A 669 -16.54 -14.09 -23.46
N THR A 670 -17.50 -13.18 -23.30
CA THR A 670 -18.67 -13.06 -24.18
C THR A 670 -18.30 -12.48 -25.55
N ARG A 671 -17.41 -11.47 -25.57
CA ARG A 671 -16.86 -10.90 -26.80
C ARG A 671 -16.01 -11.93 -27.57
N ASP A 672 -15.24 -12.73 -26.85
CA ASP A 672 -14.43 -13.80 -27.42
C ASP A 672 -15.32 -14.92 -27.96
N SER A 673 -16.38 -15.30 -27.24
CA SER A 673 -17.40 -16.25 -27.71
C SER A 673 -18.15 -15.76 -28.96
N LEU A 674 -18.50 -14.48 -29.04
CA LEU A 674 -19.13 -13.89 -30.24
C LEU A 674 -18.19 -13.87 -31.45
N LYS A 675 -16.92 -13.50 -31.24
CA LYS A 675 -15.88 -13.64 -32.28
C LYS A 675 -15.70 -15.08 -32.69
N GLU A 676 -15.75 -16.01 -31.74
CA GLU A 676 -15.63 -17.44 -31.99
C GLU A 676 -16.84 -17.98 -32.76
N ILE A 677 -18.07 -17.49 -32.54
CA ILE A 677 -19.27 -17.92 -33.28
C ILE A 677 -19.27 -17.40 -34.71
N VAL A 678 -18.91 -16.13 -34.92
CA VAL A 678 -18.80 -15.54 -36.27
C VAL A 678 -17.65 -16.19 -37.04
N SER A 679 -16.51 -16.41 -36.38
CA SER A 679 -15.41 -17.21 -36.91
C SER A 679 -15.88 -18.63 -37.19
N ARG A 680 -16.61 -19.29 -36.30
CA ARG A 680 -17.12 -20.68 -36.48
C ARG A 680 -18.11 -20.82 -37.63
N LEU A 681 -18.85 -19.79 -38.01
CA LEU A 681 -19.77 -19.85 -39.14
C LEU A 681 -19.03 -19.69 -40.48
N ALA A 682 -18.10 -18.72 -40.56
CA ALA A 682 -17.22 -18.56 -41.71
C ALA A 682 -16.25 -19.75 -41.85
N GLU A 683 -15.73 -20.25 -40.72
CA GLU A 683 -15.03 -21.52 -40.63
C GLU A 683 -15.97 -22.64 -41.00
N SER A 684 -17.21 -22.77 -40.56
CA SER A 684 -18.07 -23.91 -40.93
C SER A 684 -18.24 -24.05 -42.44
N GLU A 685 -18.43 -22.94 -43.16
CA GLU A 685 -18.55 -22.95 -44.62
C GLU A 685 -17.21 -23.20 -45.33
N ALA A 686 -16.14 -22.51 -44.89
CA ALA A 686 -14.79 -22.75 -45.39
C ALA A 686 -14.29 -24.16 -45.04
N ARG A 687 -14.67 -24.67 -43.87
CA ARG A 687 -14.41 -26.00 -43.30
C ARG A 687 -15.25 -27.04 -43.99
N LEU A 688 -16.44 -26.76 -44.54
CA LEU A 688 -17.15 -27.77 -45.32
C LEU A 688 -16.49 -27.96 -46.68
N ARG A 689 -16.08 -26.86 -47.33
CA ARG A 689 -15.26 -26.92 -48.56
C ARG A 689 -13.87 -27.49 -48.32
N TYR A 690 -13.23 -27.10 -47.23
CA TYR A 690 -11.93 -27.60 -46.80
C TYR A 690 -12.04 -29.04 -46.30
N MET A 691 -13.06 -29.45 -45.57
CA MET A 691 -13.30 -30.85 -45.14
C MET A 691 -13.57 -31.75 -46.33
N LEU A 692 -14.17 -31.25 -47.40
CA LEU A 692 -14.29 -32.01 -48.63
C LEU A 692 -12.95 -32.06 -49.36
N ALA A 693 -12.27 -30.93 -49.56
CA ALA A 693 -10.99 -30.85 -50.28
C ALA A 693 -9.81 -31.54 -49.57
N ASP A 694 -9.76 -31.46 -48.25
CA ASP A 694 -8.78 -32.02 -47.30
C ASP A 694 -9.34 -33.26 -46.57
N ALA A 695 -10.51 -33.77 -46.98
CA ALA A 695 -11.04 -35.01 -46.41
C ALA A 695 -9.96 -36.09 -46.53
N PRO A 696 -9.58 -36.79 -45.45
CA PRO A 696 -8.49 -37.78 -45.46
C PRO A 696 -8.86 -39.05 -46.24
N ILE A 697 -10.09 -39.12 -46.74
CA ILE A 697 -10.62 -40.17 -47.58
C ILE A 697 -10.82 -39.60 -48.99
N ALA A 698 -10.55 -40.40 -50.01
CA ALA A 698 -10.75 -40.04 -51.39
C ALA A 698 -12.25 -39.87 -51.68
N ILE A 699 -12.70 -38.67 -52.03
CA ILE A 699 -14.10 -38.35 -52.35
C ILE A 699 -14.19 -37.73 -53.74
N SER A 700 -15.09 -38.26 -54.57
CA SER A 700 -15.46 -37.62 -55.84
C SER A 700 -16.97 -37.64 -56.03
N LEU A 701 -17.50 -36.58 -56.64
CA LEU A 701 -18.86 -36.50 -57.13
C LEU A 701 -18.85 -36.68 -58.65
N LEU A 702 -19.56 -37.70 -59.12
CA LEU A 702 -19.71 -38.04 -60.53
C LEU A 702 -21.14 -37.73 -60.96
N THR A 703 -21.33 -36.88 -61.96
CA THR A 703 -22.66 -36.37 -62.31
C THR A 703 -23.04 -36.77 -63.74
N GLY A 704 -24.32 -37.13 -63.89
CA GLY A 704 -24.87 -37.59 -65.15
C GLY A 704 -24.45 -39.01 -65.55
N ARG A 705 -25.07 -39.53 -66.61
CA ARG A 705 -24.87 -40.91 -67.07
C ARG A 705 -23.45 -41.18 -67.57
N ASP A 706 -22.78 -40.14 -68.07
CA ASP A 706 -21.41 -40.21 -68.58
C ASP A 706 -20.35 -40.12 -67.47
N LEU A 707 -20.77 -40.09 -66.19
CA LEU A 707 -19.91 -40.06 -65.00
C LEU A 707 -18.87 -38.92 -65.04
N ILE A 708 -19.35 -37.70 -65.30
CA ILE A 708 -18.50 -36.51 -65.35
C ILE A 708 -18.05 -36.15 -63.93
N ILE A 709 -16.75 -35.96 -63.73
CA ILE A 709 -16.18 -35.59 -62.43
C ILE A 709 -16.58 -34.13 -62.12
N GLU A 710 -17.63 -33.91 -61.32
CA GLU A 710 -18.10 -32.57 -60.93
C GLU A 710 -17.24 -31.98 -59.81
N ALA A 711 -16.87 -32.83 -58.85
CA ALA A 711 -15.97 -32.46 -57.77
C ALA A 711 -15.07 -33.63 -57.41
N ALA A 712 -13.81 -33.34 -57.08
CA ALA A 712 -12.83 -34.31 -56.63
C ALA A 712 -11.96 -33.64 -55.58
N ASN A 713 -11.77 -34.29 -54.44
CA ASN A 713 -10.86 -33.78 -53.42
C ASN A 713 -9.41 -34.16 -53.68
N ASN A 714 -8.48 -33.56 -52.95
CA ASN A 714 -7.06 -33.81 -53.17
C ASN A 714 -6.71 -35.29 -52.95
N LYS A 715 -7.38 -35.98 -52.02
CA LYS A 715 -7.14 -37.40 -51.75
C LYS A 715 -7.55 -38.34 -52.88
N VAL A 716 -8.67 -38.07 -53.56
CA VAL A 716 -9.06 -38.92 -54.71
C VAL A 716 -8.16 -38.64 -55.91
N LEU A 717 -7.72 -37.39 -56.10
CA LEU A 717 -6.76 -37.02 -57.14
C LEU A 717 -5.38 -37.64 -56.89
N GLU A 718 -4.89 -37.59 -55.65
CA GLU A 718 -3.67 -38.27 -55.20
C GLU A 718 -3.78 -39.79 -55.41
N ALA A 719 -4.88 -40.41 -54.97
CA ALA A 719 -5.13 -41.84 -55.12
C ALA A 719 -5.23 -42.29 -56.59
N TRP A 720 -5.68 -41.40 -57.47
CA TRP A 720 -5.74 -41.62 -58.91
C TRP A 720 -4.46 -41.23 -59.65
N GLY A 721 -3.48 -40.61 -58.96
CA GLY A 721 -2.27 -40.09 -59.58
C GLY A 721 -2.52 -38.96 -60.60
N LYS A 722 -3.65 -38.25 -60.53
CA LYS A 722 -4.04 -37.17 -61.46
C LYS A 722 -4.10 -35.82 -60.75
N THR A 723 -4.15 -34.74 -61.52
CA THR A 723 -4.32 -33.36 -61.02
C THR A 723 -5.76 -32.89 -61.22
N SER A 724 -6.12 -31.72 -60.70
CA SER A 724 -7.47 -31.13 -60.84
C SER A 724 -7.93 -30.90 -62.28
N GLU A 725 -7.06 -31.07 -63.27
CA GLU A 725 -7.37 -30.95 -64.70
C GLU A 725 -8.42 -31.97 -65.17
N VAL A 726 -8.61 -33.08 -64.44
CA VAL A 726 -9.64 -34.09 -64.78
C VAL A 726 -11.05 -33.70 -64.35
N ILE A 727 -11.20 -32.63 -63.55
CA ILE A 727 -12.52 -32.14 -63.15
C ILE A 727 -13.24 -31.57 -64.37
N GLY A 728 -14.46 -32.05 -64.63
CA GLY A 728 -15.24 -31.77 -65.82
C GLY A 728 -15.07 -32.79 -66.95
N MET A 729 -14.19 -33.78 -66.80
CA MET A 729 -14.00 -34.88 -67.77
C MET A 729 -14.81 -36.13 -67.39
N PRO A 730 -15.16 -37.01 -68.35
CA PRO A 730 -15.66 -38.35 -68.05
C PRO A 730 -14.61 -39.20 -67.31
N LEU A 731 -15.03 -39.95 -66.28
CA LEU A 731 -14.12 -40.77 -65.46
C LEU A 731 -13.30 -41.79 -66.29
N SER A 732 -13.89 -42.32 -67.36
CA SER A 732 -13.24 -43.30 -68.25
C SER A 732 -12.13 -42.70 -69.12
N GLU A 733 -12.14 -41.39 -69.35
CA GLU A 733 -11.07 -40.65 -70.03
C GLU A 733 -9.99 -40.19 -69.04
N ALA A 734 -10.40 -39.83 -67.82
CA ALA A 734 -9.49 -39.44 -66.75
C ALA A 734 -8.63 -40.61 -66.24
N LEU A 735 -9.17 -41.84 -66.22
CA LEU A 735 -8.50 -43.05 -65.74
C LEU A 735 -8.61 -44.21 -66.75
N PRO A 736 -7.85 -44.15 -67.87
CA PRO A 736 -7.86 -45.19 -68.88
C PRO A 736 -7.41 -46.56 -68.34
N GLU A 737 -6.59 -46.61 -67.29
CA GLU A 737 -6.12 -47.83 -66.62
C GLU A 737 -7.23 -48.63 -65.90
N LEU A 738 -8.38 -48.00 -65.64
CA LEU A 738 -9.56 -48.70 -65.13
C LEU A 738 -10.29 -49.48 -66.23
N GLN A 739 -9.99 -49.25 -67.51
CA GLN A 739 -10.54 -50.05 -68.60
C GLN A 739 -10.00 -51.48 -68.53
N GLY A 740 -10.92 -52.44 -68.36
CA GLY A 740 -10.58 -53.85 -68.13
C GLY A 740 -10.55 -54.28 -66.66
N GLN A 741 -10.72 -53.35 -65.72
CA GLN A 741 -11.02 -53.63 -64.31
C GLN A 741 -12.53 -53.52 -64.05
N ASP A 742 -13.03 -54.16 -62.98
CA ASP A 742 -14.49 -54.23 -62.72
C ASP A 742 -15.14 -52.90 -62.29
N PHE A 743 -14.35 -51.87 -61.92
CA PHE A 743 -14.83 -50.63 -61.31
C PHE A 743 -15.82 -49.84 -62.18
N LEU A 744 -15.60 -49.73 -63.49
CA LEU A 744 -16.50 -48.99 -64.40
C LEU A 744 -17.85 -49.70 -64.58
N ASN A 745 -17.85 -51.04 -64.61
CA ASN A 745 -19.07 -51.85 -64.67
C ASN A 745 -19.88 -51.73 -63.38
N ILE A 746 -19.21 -51.65 -62.23
CA ILE A 746 -19.86 -51.45 -60.92
C ILE A 746 -20.56 -50.08 -60.89
N LEU A 747 -19.88 -49.01 -61.32
CA LEU A 747 -20.45 -47.66 -61.36
C LEU A 747 -21.67 -47.52 -62.28
N ASP A 748 -21.64 -48.14 -63.47
CA ASP A 748 -22.79 -48.14 -64.39
C ASP A 748 -24.00 -48.88 -63.79
N ASN A 749 -23.75 -49.97 -63.06
CA ASN A 749 -24.78 -50.69 -62.31
C ASN A 749 -25.38 -49.82 -61.20
N VAL A 750 -24.55 -49.15 -60.39
CA VAL A 750 -25.02 -48.24 -59.32
C VAL A 750 -25.86 -47.09 -59.90
N TYR A 751 -25.45 -46.53 -61.04
CA TYR A 751 -26.22 -45.48 -61.72
C TYR A 751 -27.59 -45.99 -62.20
N THR A 752 -27.62 -47.20 -62.77
CA THR A 752 -28.83 -47.78 -63.39
C THR A 752 -29.82 -48.31 -62.37
N THR A 753 -29.35 -48.98 -61.31
CA THR A 753 -30.20 -49.60 -60.31
C THR A 753 -30.57 -48.64 -59.18
N GLY A 754 -29.72 -47.63 -58.92
CA GLY A 754 -29.87 -46.74 -57.78
C GLY A 754 -29.60 -47.42 -56.43
N GLU A 755 -28.89 -48.56 -56.44
CA GLU A 755 -28.43 -49.30 -55.26
C GLU A 755 -26.92 -49.06 -55.02
N PRO A 756 -26.49 -48.78 -53.78
CA PRO A 756 -25.08 -48.54 -53.47
C PRO A 756 -24.23 -49.81 -53.52
N TYR A 757 -22.94 -49.67 -53.85
CA TYR A 757 -21.96 -50.76 -53.85
C TYR A 757 -20.84 -50.50 -52.83
N TYR A 758 -20.41 -51.55 -52.12
CA TYR A 758 -19.37 -51.50 -51.08
C TYR A 758 -18.23 -52.48 -51.40
N GLY A 759 -17.02 -51.96 -51.57
CA GLY A 759 -15.79 -52.75 -51.63
C GLY A 759 -15.02 -52.65 -50.31
N ASN A 760 -14.57 -53.77 -49.76
CA ASN A 760 -13.75 -53.82 -48.53
C ASN A 760 -12.42 -54.51 -48.81
N GLU A 761 -11.32 -53.81 -48.51
CA GLU A 761 -9.92 -54.17 -48.72
C GLU A 761 -9.64 -54.65 -50.17
N VAL A 762 -10.31 -54.03 -51.13
CA VAL A 762 -10.26 -54.41 -52.54
C VAL A 762 -9.01 -53.82 -53.17
N LYS A 763 -8.26 -54.70 -53.84
CA LYS A 763 -7.02 -54.38 -54.53
C LYS A 763 -7.31 -53.68 -55.86
N ALA A 764 -6.80 -52.47 -56.02
CA ALA A 764 -6.84 -51.72 -57.28
C ALA A 764 -5.42 -51.54 -57.85
N LEU A 765 -5.31 -51.60 -59.17
CA LEU A 765 -4.08 -51.29 -59.90
C LEU A 765 -4.24 -49.89 -60.48
N LEU A 766 -3.50 -48.93 -59.92
CA LEU A 766 -3.59 -47.51 -60.25
C LEU A 766 -2.23 -46.99 -60.70
N GLU A 767 -2.20 -46.19 -61.77
CA GLU A 767 -0.97 -45.64 -62.33
C GLU A 767 -0.56 -44.36 -61.59
N HIS A 768 0.55 -44.42 -60.85
CA HIS A 768 1.15 -43.26 -60.20
C HIS A 768 2.47 -42.92 -60.89
N LYS A 769 2.57 -41.73 -61.50
CA LYS A 769 3.79 -41.19 -62.13
C LYS A 769 4.44 -42.14 -63.17
N GLY A 770 3.62 -42.86 -63.94
CA GLY A 770 4.09 -43.79 -64.99
C GLY A 770 4.36 -45.22 -64.51
N VAL A 771 4.05 -45.56 -63.26
CA VAL A 771 4.23 -46.89 -62.67
C VAL A 771 2.91 -47.37 -62.06
N ILE A 772 2.55 -48.63 -62.31
CA ILE A 772 1.35 -49.25 -61.74
C ILE A 772 1.67 -49.77 -60.33
N GLU A 773 0.95 -49.26 -59.33
CA GLU A 773 1.13 -49.63 -57.91
C GLU A 773 -0.09 -50.42 -57.37
N GLU A 774 0.15 -51.25 -56.35
CA GLU A 774 -0.90 -52.01 -55.66
C GLU A 774 -1.44 -51.21 -54.46
N VAL A 775 -2.72 -50.88 -54.50
CA VAL A 775 -3.37 -50.09 -53.44
C VAL A 775 -4.57 -50.87 -52.88
N TYR A 776 -4.68 -50.96 -51.55
CA TYR A 776 -5.81 -51.57 -50.86
C TYR A 776 -6.83 -50.51 -50.47
N THR A 777 -8.05 -50.64 -50.99
CA THR A 777 -9.08 -49.63 -50.82
C THR A 777 -10.36 -50.21 -50.25
N ASN A 778 -10.94 -49.51 -49.28
CA ASN A 778 -12.33 -49.69 -48.89
C ASN A 778 -13.11 -48.58 -49.59
N PHE A 779 -14.08 -48.88 -50.43
CA PHE A 779 -14.80 -47.84 -51.16
C PHE A 779 -16.29 -48.09 -51.21
N VAL A 780 -17.03 -47.00 -51.36
CA VAL A 780 -18.48 -46.98 -51.52
C VAL A 780 -18.82 -46.11 -52.72
N TYR A 781 -19.64 -46.63 -53.61
CA TYR A 781 -20.32 -45.87 -54.64
C TYR A 781 -21.77 -45.66 -54.21
N HIS A 782 -22.16 -44.42 -53.90
CA HIS A 782 -23.48 -44.10 -53.38
C HIS A 782 -24.27 -43.21 -54.35
N PRO A 783 -25.47 -43.61 -54.79
CA PRO A 783 -26.27 -42.82 -55.72
C PRO A 783 -26.99 -41.67 -55.01
N LEU A 784 -26.88 -40.47 -55.55
CA LEU A 784 -27.68 -39.30 -55.19
C LEU A 784 -28.90 -39.22 -56.10
N LYS A 785 -30.06 -39.01 -55.49
CA LYS A 785 -31.35 -39.01 -56.17
C LYS A 785 -31.97 -37.62 -56.11
N ASP A 786 -32.68 -37.24 -57.17
CA ASP A 786 -33.56 -36.09 -57.15
C ASP A 786 -34.87 -36.38 -56.39
N ASP A 787 -35.71 -35.36 -56.20
CA ASP A 787 -37.02 -35.47 -55.53
C ASP A 787 -37.99 -36.44 -56.25
N GLY A 788 -37.68 -36.83 -57.49
CA GLY A 788 -38.41 -37.82 -58.28
C GLY A 788 -37.89 -39.26 -58.11
N GLY A 789 -36.84 -39.47 -57.30
CA GLY A 789 -36.23 -40.78 -57.03
C GLY A 789 -35.27 -41.28 -58.10
N LYS A 790 -34.92 -40.44 -59.10
CA LYS A 790 -34.00 -40.80 -60.18
C LYS A 790 -32.57 -40.45 -59.77
N THR A 791 -31.63 -41.36 -60.01
CA THR A 791 -30.19 -41.12 -59.76
C THR A 791 -29.69 -40.00 -60.70
N THR A 792 -29.17 -38.93 -60.11
CA THR A 792 -28.61 -37.75 -60.81
C THR A 792 -27.09 -37.74 -60.76
N SER A 793 -26.51 -38.18 -59.63
CA SER A 793 -25.08 -38.22 -59.40
C SER A 793 -24.69 -39.44 -58.55
N ILE A 794 -23.41 -39.78 -58.51
CA ILE A 794 -22.83 -40.81 -57.65
C ILE A 794 -21.72 -40.18 -56.84
N VAL A 795 -21.79 -40.31 -55.53
CA VAL A 795 -20.68 -39.99 -54.63
C VAL A 795 -19.82 -41.24 -54.49
N LEU A 796 -18.58 -41.13 -54.93
CA LEU A 796 -17.52 -42.08 -54.60
C LEU A 796 -16.87 -41.65 -53.29
N VAL A 797 -16.78 -42.57 -52.34
CA VAL A 797 -15.97 -42.42 -51.13
C VAL A 797 -15.06 -43.64 -51.04
N ALA A 798 -13.76 -43.45 -51.20
CA ALA A 798 -12.74 -44.49 -51.07
C ALA A 798 -11.77 -44.14 -49.94
N ASN A 799 -11.37 -45.13 -49.16
CA ASN A 799 -10.37 -45.01 -48.13
C ASN A 799 -9.24 -45.99 -48.42
N ILE A 800 -8.02 -45.48 -48.52
CA ILE A 800 -6.82 -46.31 -48.66
C ILE A 800 -6.45 -46.79 -47.26
N VAL A 801 -6.76 -48.04 -46.94
CA VAL A 801 -6.61 -48.58 -45.57
C VAL A 801 -5.23 -49.19 -45.30
N THR A 802 -4.24 -48.86 -46.13
CA THR A 802 -2.89 -49.44 -46.06
C THR A 802 -2.18 -49.11 -44.74
N GLU A 803 -2.30 -47.89 -44.22
CA GLU A 803 -1.65 -47.45 -42.97
C GLU A 803 -2.47 -47.82 -41.71
N GLN A 804 -3.79 -47.88 -41.80
CA GLN A 804 -4.70 -48.19 -40.69
C GLN A 804 -4.49 -49.63 -40.16
N VAL A 805 -4.16 -50.56 -41.05
CA VAL A 805 -3.71 -51.92 -40.73
C VAL A 805 -2.37 -51.91 -39.96
N LEU A 806 -1.53 -50.89 -40.17
CA LEU A 806 -0.24 -50.71 -39.49
C LEU A 806 -0.38 -49.97 -38.14
N THR A 807 -1.23 -48.94 -38.03
CA THR A 807 -1.42 -48.07 -36.83
C THR A 807 -2.15 -48.75 -35.67
N ARG A 808 -3.03 -49.73 -35.94
CA ARG A 808 -3.65 -50.55 -34.90
C ARG A 808 -2.61 -51.18 -33.95
N LYS A 809 -1.39 -51.44 -34.42
CA LYS A 809 -0.27 -51.96 -33.61
C LYS A 809 0.37 -50.93 -32.66
N LYS A 810 0.09 -49.63 -32.78
CA LYS A 810 0.75 -48.55 -32.02
C LYS A 810 -0.01 -48.12 -30.77
N VAL A 811 -1.34 -48.29 -30.75
CA VAL A 811 -2.23 -47.92 -29.64
C VAL A 811 -1.97 -48.76 -28.38
N GLU A 812 -1.60 -50.03 -28.55
CA GLU A 812 -1.28 -50.94 -27.45
C GLU A 812 -0.10 -50.44 -26.57
N GLN A 813 0.80 -49.60 -27.10
CA GLN A 813 1.97 -49.11 -26.37
C GLN A 813 1.67 -47.91 -25.44
N THR A 814 0.65 -47.10 -25.75
CA THR A 814 0.33 -45.88 -24.98
C THR A 814 -0.40 -46.19 -23.67
N GLU A 815 -1.19 -47.26 -23.65
CA GLU A 815 -2.00 -47.68 -22.50
C GLU A 815 -1.13 -48.10 -21.29
N GLU A 816 0.04 -48.69 -21.54
CA GLU A 816 0.97 -49.08 -20.48
C GLU A 816 1.58 -47.89 -19.73
N MET A 817 1.84 -46.78 -20.43
CA MET A 817 2.51 -45.61 -19.84
C MET A 817 1.60 -44.81 -18.90
N LEU A 818 0.29 -44.76 -19.20
CA LEU A 818 -0.70 -44.08 -18.36
C LEU A 818 -0.89 -44.79 -17.01
N ARG A 819 -0.90 -46.13 -17.02
CA ARG A 819 -1.03 -46.96 -15.81
C ARG A 819 0.10 -46.70 -14.81
N PHE A 820 1.33 -46.57 -15.29
CA PHE A 820 2.51 -46.31 -14.46
C PHE A 820 2.44 -44.96 -13.72
N SER A 821 1.91 -43.92 -14.37
CA SER A 821 1.90 -42.55 -13.82
C SER A 821 0.95 -42.41 -12.61
N VAL A 822 -0.19 -43.12 -12.62
CA VAL A 822 -1.18 -43.08 -11.53
C VAL A 822 -0.66 -43.82 -10.28
N GLU A 823 0.07 -44.92 -10.45
CA GLU A 823 0.68 -45.67 -9.34
C GLU A 823 1.76 -44.84 -8.62
N ALA A 824 2.59 -44.10 -9.35
CA ALA A 824 3.66 -43.30 -8.78
C ALA A 824 3.17 -42.16 -7.86
N ALA A 825 2.01 -41.57 -8.17
CA ALA A 825 1.46 -40.43 -7.43
C ALA A 825 0.77 -40.83 -6.10
N LYS A 826 0.57 -42.13 -5.83
CA LYS A 826 -0.13 -42.67 -4.63
C LYS A 826 -1.55 -42.10 -4.39
N VAL A 827 -2.20 -41.63 -5.45
CA VAL A 827 -3.52 -41.00 -5.42
C VAL A 827 -4.62 -42.06 -5.56
N GLY A 828 -5.69 -41.94 -4.79
CA GLY A 828 -6.90 -42.72 -5.02
C GLY A 828 -7.80 -42.04 -6.06
N THR A 829 -8.14 -42.71 -7.15
CA THR A 829 -9.14 -42.22 -8.12
C THR A 829 -10.51 -42.80 -7.85
N TRP A 830 -11.56 -42.03 -8.13
CA TRP A 830 -12.96 -42.44 -8.06
C TRP A 830 -13.79 -41.80 -9.18
N HIS A 831 -14.84 -42.49 -9.61
CA HIS A 831 -15.77 -42.05 -10.65
C HIS A 831 -17.19 -42.42 -10.26
N MET A 832 -18.11 -41.46 -10.37
CA MET A 832 -19.52 -41.61 -10.04
C MET A 832 -20.38 -41.26 -11.25
N ASN A 833 -21.23 -42.18 -11.68
CA ASN A 833 -22.27 -41.89 -12.66
C ASN A 833 -23.40 -41.14 -11.96
N ILE A 834 -23.72 -39.93 -12.43
CA ILE A 834 -24.72 -39.05 -11.78
C ILE A 834 -26.16 -39.53 -11.99
N GLU A 835 -26.42 -40.32 -13.04
CA GLU A 835 -27.76 -40.85 -13.34
C GLU A 835 -28.05 -42.15 -12.59
N THR A 836 -27.07 -43.06 -12.53
CA THR A 836 -27.23 -44.38 -11.89
C THR A 836 -26.77 -44.40 -10.44
N ASN A 837 -26.09 -43.34 -9.97
CA ASN A 837 -25.35 -43.30 -8.70
C ASN A 837 -24.32 -44.43 -8.54
N GLU A 838 -23.89 -45.03 -9.66
CA GLU A 838 -22.86 -46.05 -9.64
C GLU A 838 -21.50 -45.42 -9.33
N PHE A 839 -20.89 -45.85 -8.22
CA PHE A 839 -19.61 -45.34 -7.75
C PHE A 839 -18.54 -46.40 -7.93
N THR A 840 -17.45 -46.04 -8.61
CA THR A 840 -16.28 -46.89 -8.83
C THR A 840 -15.07 -46.20 -8.24
N ALA A 841 -14.21 -46.95 -7.56
CA ALA A 841 -12.97 -46.41 -7.03
C ALA A 841 -11.82 -47.39 -7.17
N SER A 842 -10.63 -46.82 -7.38
CA SER A 842 -9.35 -47.53 -7.35
C SER A 842 -9.10 -48.20 -5.99
N ALA A 843 -8.24 -49.23 -5.99
CA ALA A 843 -7.81 -49.90 -4.76
C ALA A 843 -7.24 -48.92 -3.72
N ARG A 844 -6.49 -47.92 -4.17
CA ARG A 844 -5.92 -46.87 -3.31
C ARG A 844 -6.99 -45.99 -2.67
N CYS A 845 -8.03 -45.62 -3.41
CA CYS A 845 -9.15 -44.84 -2.87
C CYS A 845 -9.90 -45.63 -1.79
N LYS A 846 -10.12 -46.94 -2.01
CA LYS A 846 -10.73 -47.83 -1.01
C LYS A 846 -9.88 -47.94 0.25
N GLU A 847 -8.56 -48.09 0.11
CA GLU A 847 -7.61 -48.14 1.21
C GLU A 847 -7.67 -46.86 2.09
N LEU A 848 -7.70 -45.68 1.46
CA LEU A 848 -7.76 -44.38 2.17
C LEU A 848 -9.05 -44.22 2.98
N LEU A 849 -10.14 -44.82 2.51
CA LEU A 849 -11.44 -44.82 3.19
C LEU A 849 -11.59 -46.02 4.15
N GLY A 850 -10.56 -46.86 4.29
CA GLY A 850 -10.55 -48.02 5.18
C GLY A 850 -11.34 -49.23 4.68
N PHE A 851 -11.63 -49.34 3.38
CA PHE A 851 -12.26 -50.49 2.73
C PHE A 851 -11.22 -51.48 2.17
N TYR A 852 -11.59 -52.77 2.07
CA TYR A 852 -10.80 -53.75 1.34
C TYR A 852 -11.00 -53.59 -0.19
N ALA A 853 -10.02 -54.05 -0.98
CA ALA A 853 -10.04 -53.88 -2.44
C ALA A 853 -11.32 -54.43 -3.11
N ASN A 854 -11.90 -55.50 -2.57
CA ASN A 854 -13.10 -56.17 -3.09
C ASN A 854 -14.41 -55.67 -2.47
N ASP A 855 -14.39 -54.72 -1.55
CA ASP A 855 -15.62 -54.20 -0.95
C ASP A 855 -16.45 -53.45 -1.99
N ALA A 856 -17.76 -53.71 -1.99
CA ALA A 856 -18.70 -52.89 -2.74
C ALA A 856 -18.89 -51.57 -2.00
N ILE A 857 -18.59 -50.47 -2.67
CA ILE A 857 -18.71 -49.12 -2.12
C ILE A 857 -19.71 -48.32 -2.96
N ASN A 858 -20.47 -47.45 -2.30
CA ASN A 858 -21.35 -46.50 -2.96
C ASN A 858 -21.18 -45.13 -2.28
N TYR A 859 -21.73 -44.09 -2.90
CA TYR A 859 -21.59 -42.72 -2.40
C TYR A 859 -22.05 -42.56 -0.94
N HIS A 860 -23.17 -43.18 -0.56
CA HIS A 860 -23.70 -43.10 0.80
C HIS A 860 -22.74 -43.69 1.84
N THR A 861 -22.19 -44.88 1.59
CA THR A 861 -21.26 -45.56 2.51
C THR A 861 -19.96 -44.77 2.71
N ILE A 862 -19.55 -43.97 1.71
CA ILE A 862 -18.37 -43.11 1.78
C ILE A 862 -18.64 -41.88 2.65
N ILE A 863 -19.78 -41.23 2.45
CA ILE A 863 -20.19 -40.05 3.24
C ILE A 863 -20.36 -40.41 4.72
N GLU A 864 -20.78 -41.65 5.04
CA GLU A 864 -20.85 -42.14 6.41
C GLU A 864 -19.47 -42.20 7.11
N GLN A 865 -18.37 -42.33 6.37
CA GLN A 865 -17.02 -42.33 6.94
C GLN A 865 -16.56 -40.91 7.33
N ILE A 866 -17.25 -39.87 6.89
CA ILE A 866 -16.96 -38.50 7.25
C ILE A 866 -17.61 -38.22 8.61
N PRO A 867 -16.88 -37.68 9.60
CA PRO A 867 -17.46 -37.27 10.88
C PRO A 867 -18.64 -36.31 10.71
N ASP A 868 -19.64 -36.42 11.59
CA ASP A 868 -20.93 -35.72 11.47
C ASP A 868 -20.78 -34.20 11.29
N GLU A 869 -19.81 -33.58 11.95
CA GLU A 869 -19.52 -32.14 11.87
C GLU A 869 -19.03 -31.67 10.48
N TYR A 870 -18.42 -32.56 9.68
CA TYR A 870 -17.91 -32.26 8.34
C TYR A 870 -18.83 -32.76 7.22
N ARG A 871 -19.78 -33.66 7.54
CA ARG A 871 -20.61 -34.35 6.55
C ARG A 871 -21.43 -33.37 5.69
N HIS A 872 -22.10 -32.42 6.34
CA HIS A 872 -22.91 -31.41 5.66
C HIS A 872 -22.10 -30.50 4.72
N TYR A 873 -20.88 -30.13 5.12
CA TYR A 873 -19.98 -29.30 4.33
C TYR A 873 -19.53 -30.01 3.04
N VAL A 874 -19.17 -31.30 3.17
CA VAL A 874 -18.72 -32.11 2.02
C VAL A 874 -19.86 -32.39 1.06
N GLU A 875 -21.04 -32.79 1.56
CA GLU A 875 -22.24 -33.00 0.74
C GLU A 875 -22.65 -31.75 -0.02
N THR A 876 -22.64 -30.58 0.64
CA THR A 876 -22.97 -29.30 0.00
C THR A 876 -21.97 -28.97 -1.12
N SER A 877 -20.70 -29.27 -0.91
CA SER A 877 -19.65 -29.00 -1.90
C SER A 877 -19.73 -29.96 -3.10
N VAL A 878 -20.05 -31.24 -2.89
CA VAL A 878 -20.35 -32.19 -3.97
C VAL A 878 -21.58 -31.76 -4.76
N ASN A 879 -22.67 -31.38 -4.08
CA ASN A 879 -23.91 -30.95 -4.73
C ASN A 879 -23.72 -29.67 -5.55
N ARG A 880 -22.96 -28.69 -5.04
CA ARG A 880 -22.58 -27.48 -5.79
C ARG A 880 -21.78 -27.81 -7.04
N ALA A 881 -20.78 -28.68 -6.92
CA ALA A 881 -19.96 -29.07 -8.07
C ALA A 881 -20.76 -29.79 -9.16
N ILE A 882 -21.73 -30.62 -8.77
CA ILE A 882 -22.59 -31.35 -9.72
C ILE A 882 -23.67 -30.44 -10.34
N SER A 883 -24.30 -29.56 -9.56
CA SER A 883 -25.45 -28.75 -10.01
C SER A 883 -25.07 -27.42 -10.66
N ARG A 884 -23.98 -26.79 -10.21
CA ARG A 884 -23.52 -25.46 -10.66
C ARG A 884 -22.23 -25.51 -11.46
N GLY A 885 -21.52 -26.64 -11.44
CA GLY A 885 -20.22 -26.78 -12.11
C GLY A 885 -19.04 -26.24 -11.30
N ASP A 886 -19.26 -25.88 -10.03
CA ASP A 886 -18.23 -25.38 -9.12
C ASP A 886 -17.07 -26.39 -8.98
N SER A 887 -15.86 -25.89 -8.69
CA SER A 887 -14.72 -26.76 -8.41
C SER A 887 -14.93 -27.52 -7.10
N TYR A 888 -15.02 -28.84 -7.14
CA TYR A 888 -14.98 -29.65 -5.93
C TYR A 888 -13.54 -29.78 -5.45
N HIS A 889 -13.21 -29.10 -4.36
CA HIS A 889 -11.92 -29.17 -3.70
C HIS A 889 -12.12 -29.01 -2.19
N VAL A 890 -11.98 -30.08 -1.42
CA VAL A 890 -12.26 -30.08 0.01
C VAL A 890 -11.21 -30.87 0.79
N GLU A 891 -10.90 -30.39 1.99
CA GLU A 891 -10.10 -31.12 2.98
C GLU A 891 -11.02 -31.51 4.13
N HIS A 892 -11.07 -32.80 4.48
CA HIS A 892 -11.88 -33.26 5.59
C HIS A 892 -11.32 -34.55 6.19
N PRO A 893 -11.62 -34.83 7.46
CA PRO A 893 -11.32 -36.12 8.05
C PRO A 893 -12.25 -37.22 7.49
N VAL A 894 -11.73 -38.44 7.49
CA VAL A 894 -12.48 -39.68 7.31
C VAL A 894 -12.05 -40.66 8.41
N ILE A 895 -13.01 -41.43 8.92
CA ILE A 895 -12.78 -42.54 9.83
C ILE A 895 -12.84 -43.79 8.97
N GLY A 896 -11.74 -44.53 8.86
CA GLY A 896 -11.68 -45.70 8.00
C GLY A 896 -12.69 -46.78 8.42
N TYR A 897 -13.39 -47.36 7.45
CA TYR A 897 -14.51 -48.28 7.73
C TYR A 897 -14.12 -49.51 8.55
N HIS A 898 -13.09 -50.27 8.13
CA HIS A 898 -12.65 -51.47 8.87
C HIS A 898 -11.66 -51.18 9.99
N ASP A 899 -10.78 -50.19 9.80
CA ASP A 899 -9.66 -49.96 10.71
C ASP A 899 -9.89 -48.84 11.74
N GLN A 900 -11.00 -48.10 11.60
CA GLN A 900 -11.41 -47.02 12.50
C GLN A 900 -10.33 -45.94 12.68
N LYS A 901 -9.38 -45.84 11.74
CA LYS A 901 -8.32 -44.85 11.79
C LYS A 901 -8.80 -43.54 11.19
N LEU A 902 -8.63 -42.46 11.94
CA LEU A 902 -8.82 -41.11 11.46
C LEU A 902 -7.72 -40.76 10.45
N ARG A 903 -8.11 -40.34 9.25
CA ARG A 903 -7.23 -39.82 8.21
C ARG A 903 -7.76 -38.48 7.73
N TRP A 904 -6.88 -37.54 7.46
CA TRP A 904 -7.27 -36.36 6.71
C TRP A 904 -7.06 -36.60 5.23
N VAL A 905 -8.07 -36.29 4.45
CA VAL A 905 -8.02 -36.44 3.00
C VAL A 905 -8.29 -35.11 2.31
N ARG A 906 -7.58 -34.89 1.22
CA ARG A 906 -7.90 -33.86 0.23
C ARG A 906 -8.61 -34.51 -0.93
N ALA A 907 -9.87 -34.15 -1.15
CA ALA A 907 -10.68 -34.63 -2.25
C ALA A 907 -10.82 -33.53 -3.29
N ALA A 908 -10.52 -33.85 -4.54
CA ALA A 908 -10.76 -32.95 -5.67
C ALA A 908 -11.48 -33.70 -6.79
N GLY A 909 -12.44 -33.05 -7.45
CA GLY A 909 -13.25 -33.71 -8.46
C GLY A 909 -13.85 -32.74 -9.46
N LYS A 910 -14.16 -33.25 -10.65
CA LYS A 910 -14.74 -32.49 -11.75
C LYS A 910 -15.87 -33.27 -12.38
N LEU A 911 -16.91 -32.54 -12.78
CA LEU A 911 -17.99 -33.07 -13.60
C LEU A 911 -17.52 -33.14 -15.05
N ASN A 912 -17.47 -34.35 -15.62
CA ASN A 912 -17.19 -34.60 -17.02
C ASN A 912 -18.51 -34.85 -17.74
N GLN A 913 -18.92 -33.90 -18.58
CA GLN A 913 -20.06 -34.04 -19.46
C GLN A 913 -19.60 -34.71 -20.76
N ASN A 914 -20.12 -35.90 -21.05
CA ASN A 914 -19.79 -36.59 -22.29
C ASN A 914 -20.61 -35.98 -23.45
N THR A 915 -19.93 -35.48 -24.48
CA THR A 915 -20.49 -34.87 -25.70
C THR A 915 -21.27 -35.84 -26.60
N GLN A 916 -21.52 -37.09 -26.17
CA GLN A 916 -22.20 -38.13 -26.96
C GLN A 916 -23.42 -38.79 -26.27
N GLY A 917 -24.11 -38.06 -25.38
CA GLY A 917 -25.48 -38.45 -24.96
C GLY A 917 -25.56 -39.69 -24.05
N LYS A 918 -24.50 -40.02 -23.32
CA LYS A 918 -24.52 -40.99 -22.21
C LYS A 918 -23.95 -40.35 -20.95
N SER A 919 -24.75 -40.38 -19.89
CA SER A 919 -24.52 -40.08 -18.47
C SER A 919 -23.33 -39.19 -18.10
N ALA A 920 -23.59 -38.09 -17.40
CA ALA A 920 -22.54 -37.27 -16.80
C ALA A 920 -21.79 -38.06 -15.70
N TYR A 921 -20.45 -37.99 -15.72
CA TYR A 921 -19.62 -38.64 -14.71
C TYR A 921 -18.93 -37.59 -13.84
N PHE A 922 -19.07 -37.72 -12.52
CA PHE A 922 -18.32 -36.94 -11.56
C PHE A 922 -17.11 -37.75 -11.13
N SER A 923 -15.92 -37.29 -11.49
CA SER A 923 -14.68 -38.07 -11.33
C SER A 923 -13.66 -37.24 -10.59
N GLY A 924 -12.85 -37.89 -9.76
CA GLY A 924 -11.92 -37.18 -8.92
C GLY A 924 -10.84 -38.03 -8.30
N VAL A 925 -10.06 -37.35 -7.48
CA VAL A 925 -8.91 -37.85 -6.76
C VAL A 925 -9.09 -37.65 -5.26
N LEU A 926 -8.50 -38.55 -4.50
CA LEU A 926 -8.43 -38.52 -3.05
C LEU A 926 -6.97 -38.72 -2.63
N MET A 927 -6.44 -37.78 -1.85
CA MET A 927 -5.07 -37.79 -1.36
C MET A 927 -5.05 -37.78 0.17
N ASP A 928 -4.11 -38.51 0.78
CA ASP A 928 -3.89 -38.48 2.22
C ASP A 928 -3.06 -37.24 2.60
N ILE A 929 -3.58 -36.41 3.50
CA ILE A 929 -2.92 -35.22 4.05
C ILE A 929 -2.81 -35.29 5.58
N THR A 930 -2.94 -36.48 6.18
CA THR A 930 -2.97 -36.70 7.63
C THR A 930 -1.73 -36.14 8.33
N GLU A 931 -0.54 -36.41 7.79
CA GLU A 931 0.73 -35.92 8.35
C GLU A 931 0.82 -34.39 8.32
N GLN A 932 0.42 -33.78 7.19
CA GLN A 932 0.41 -32.32 7.03
C GLN A 932 -0.52 -31.64 8.06
N LYS A 933 -1.73 -32.19 8.26
CA LYS A 933 -2.69 -31.64 9.25
C LYS A 933 -2.24 -31.84 10.69
N GLN A 934 -1.57 -32.95 10.99
CA GLN A 934 -1.00 -33.17 12.33
C GLN A 934 0.13 -32.19 12.63
N ASP A 935 0.95 -31.84 11.64
CA ASP A 935 2.02 -30.83 11.82
C ASP A 935 1.48 -29.41 12.02
N GLU A 936 0.40 -29.05 11.31
CA GLU A 936 -0.30 -27.77 11.48
C GLU A 936 -0.85 -27.61 12.91
N VAL A 937 -1.50 -28.66 13.44
CA VAL A 937 -2.02 -28.70 14.81
C VAL A 937 -0.87 -28.61 15.83
N ARG A 938 0.18 -29.43 15.70
CA ARG A 938 1.37 -29.40 16.58
C ARG A 938 1.99 -28.00 16.67
N LYS A 939 2.02 -27.25 15.56
CA LYS A 939 2.53 -25.87 15.50
C LYS A 939 1.69 -24.90 16.32
N ASN A 940 0.38 -24.89 16.11
CA ASN A 940 -0.53 -23.97 16.81
C ASN A 940 -0.53 -24.20 18.33
N ASP A 941 -0.36 -25.46 18.72
CA ASP A 941 -0.39 -25.88 20.11
C ASP A 941 0.89 -25.57 20.88
N PHE A 942 2.04 -25.70 20.23
CA PHE A 942 3.33 -25.25 20.76
C PHE A 942 3.31 -23.75 21.08
N ILE A 943 2.75 -22.93 20.18
CA ILE A 943 2.67 -21.48 20.35
C ILE A 943 1.72 -21.12 21.51
N GLY A 944 0.58 -21.79 21.62
CA GLY A 944 -0.36 -21.61 22.74
C GLY A 944 0.26 -21.98 24.09
N MET A 945 1.07 -23.04 24.14
CA MET A 945 1.77 -23.49 25.33
C MET A 945 2.89 -22.52 25.77
N VAL A 946 3.76 -22.09 24.85
CA VAL A 946 4.86 -21.15 25.16
C VAL A 946 4.30 -19.81 25.68
N SER A 947 3.17 -19.36 25.12
CA SER A 947 2.46 -18.16 25.57
C SER A 947 2.06 -18.26 27.05
N HIS A 948 1.50 -19.41 27.45
CA HIS A 948 1.04 -19.63 28.81
C HIS A 948 2.21 -19.80 29.81
N GLU A 949 3.25 -20.54 29.42
CA GLU A 949 4.43 -20.79 30.25
C GLU A 949 5.30 -19.54 30.45
N LEU A 950 5.30 -18.58 29.52
CA LEU A 950 5.97 -17.28 29.71
C LEU A 950 5.13 -16.29 30.53
N LYS A 951 3.80 -16.35 30.42
CA LYS A 951 2.89 -15.45 31.16
C LYS A 951 2.85 -15.76 32.66
N THR A 952 3.03 -17.02 33.03
CA THR A 952 2.99 -17.49 34.42
C THR A 952 4.12 -16.89 35.30
N PRO A 953 5.42 -17.01 34.96
CA PRO A 953 6.50 -16.40 35.74
C PRO A 953 6.44 -14.87 35.73
N LEU A 954 5.96 -14.26 34.63
CA LEU A 954 5.79 -12.81 34.54
C LEU A 954 4.70 -12.28 35.49
N THR A 955 3.62 -13.04 35.66
CA THR A 955 2.53 -12.71 36.59
C THR A 955 3.04 -12.79 38.03
N SER A 956 3.83 -13.82 38.36
CA SER A 956 4.47 -13.96 39.67
C SER A 956 5.47 -12.84 39.97
N LEU A 957 6.31 -12.47 39.00
CA LEU A 957 7.22 -11.32 39.11
C LEU A 957 6.47 -10.01 39.34
N SER A 958 5.40 -9.76 38.59
CA SER A 958 4.58 -8.56 38.77
C SER A 958 3.96 -8.50 40.17
N ALA A 959 3.51 -9.63 40.70
CA ALA A 959 2.97 -9.72 42.06
C ALA A 959 4.04 -9.45 43.14
N TYR A 960 5.26 -9.98 42.99
CA TYR A 960 6.36 -9.69 43.93
C TYR A 960 6.74 -8.23 43.94
N VAL A 961 6.85 -7.61 42.77
CA VAL A 961 7.18 -6.19 42.63
C VAL A 961 6.11 -5.31 43.28
N GLN A 962 4.83 -5.61 43.05
CA GLN A 962 3.72 -4.90 43.69
C GLN A 962 3.71 -5.06 45.21
N MET A 963 4.00 -6.27 45.72
CA MET A 963 4.02 -6.53 47.16
C MET A 963 5.20 -5.83 47.86
N LEU A 964 6.39 -5.85 47.25
CA LEU A 964 7.56 -5.13 47.74
C LEU A 964 7.34 -3.62 47.69
N HIS A 965 6.66 -3.12 46.65
CA HIS A 965 6.34 -1.70 46.49
C HIS A 965 5.41 -1.23 47.60
N ALA A 966 4.35 -2.00 47.90
CA ALA A 966 3.44 -1.73 49.01
C ALA A 966 4.14 -1.74 50.38
N ARG A 967 5.14 -2.62 50.58
CA ARG A 967 5.97 -2.63 51.80
C ARG A 967 6.90 -1.43 51.89
N ALA A 968 7.59 -1.07 50.81
CA ALA A 968 8.47 0.08 50.75
C ALA A 968 7.70 1.39 51.02
N THR A 969 6.51 1.52 50.43
CA THR A 969 5.60 2.66 50.65
C THR A 969 5.13 2.72 52.11
N LYS A 970 4.81 1.59 52.74
CA LYS A 970 4.46 1.55 54.17
C LYS A 970 5.64 1.84 55.11
N ALA A 971 6.87 1.58 54.66
CA ALA A 971 8.09 1.85 55.40
C ALA A 971 8.65 3.26 55.15
N ASP A 972 7.95 4.08 54.36
CA ASP A 972 8.36 5.43 53.93
C ASP A 972 9.72 5.46 53.19
N ASP A 973 10.08 4.34 52.55
CA ASP A 973 11.29 4.21 51.73
C ASP A 973 10.99 4.60 50.28
N ALA A 974 11.06 5.91 50.03
CA ALA A 974 10.76 6.51 48.74
C ALA A 974 11.70 6.06 47.61
N PHE A 975 12.95 5.70 47.93
CA PHE A 975 13.91 5.23 46.93
C PHE A 975 13.51 3.83 46.43
N THR A 976 13.25 2.91 47.36
CA THR A 976 12.87 1.53 47.03
C THR A 976 11.50 1.46 46.36
N ALA A 977 10.53 2.29 46.79
CA ALA A 977 9.23 2.38 46.12
C ALA A 977 9.37 2.85 44.66
N ASN A 978 10.11 3.93 44.40
CA ASN A 978 10.33 4.43 43.05
C ASN A 978 11.13 3.44 42.17
N ALA A 979 12.10 2.73 42.75
CA ALA A 979 12.83 1.68 42.03
C ALA A 979 11.90 0.53 41.62
N LEU A 980 11.01 0.10 42.51
CA LEU A 980 10.04 -0.97 42.24
C LEU A 980 8.96 -0.55 41.23
N ASP A 981 8.57 0.72 41.18
CA ASP A 981 7.70 1.23 40.10
C ASP A 981 8.36 1.10 38.73
N LYS A 982 9.66 1.43 38.62
CA LYS A 982 10.41 1.23 37.37
C LYS A 982 10.52 -0.24 37.00
N VAL A 983 10.73 -1.14 37.96
CA VAL A 983 10.73 -2.58 37.71
C VAL A 983 9.35 -3.06 37.24
N ASN A 984 8.26 -2.55 37.82
CA ASN A 984 6.89 -2.90 37.43
C ASN A 984 6.57 -2.47 35.99
N VAL A 985 7.03 -1.29 35.58
CA VAL A 985 6.93 -0.81 34.18
C VAL A 985 7.70 -1.74 33.24
N GLN A 986 8.88 -2.22 33.63
CA GLN A 986 9.69 -3.10 32.80
C GLN A 986 9.07 -4.51 32.66
N VAL A 987 8.51 -5.06 33.74
CA VAL A 987 7.76 -6.34 33.71
C VAL A 987 6.54 -6.23 32.78
N LYS A 988 5.79 -5.12 32.83
CA LYS A 988 4.68 -4.88 31.90
C LYS A 988 5.13 -4.80 30.44
N LYS A 989 6.22 -4.08 30.15
CA LYS A 989 6.81 -4.01 28.80
C LYS A 989 7.22 -5.39 28.29
N MET A 990 7.82 -6.23 29.14
CA MET A 990 8.20 -7.59 28.79
C MET A 990 6.98 -8.46 28.44
N GLY A 991 5.86 -8.29 29.15
CA GLY A 991 4.59 -8.93 28.80
C GLY A 991 4.04 -8.50 27.44
N THR A 992 4.13 -7.22 27.10
CA THR A 992 3.71 -6.70 25.79
C THR A 992 4.60 -7.21 24.66
N LEU A 993 5.93 -7.25 24.85
CA LEU A 993 6.88 -7.76 23.86
C LEU A 993 6.72 -9.26 23.61
N ILE A 994 6.49 -10.06 24.66
CA ILE A 994 6.24 -11.50 24.53
C ILE A 994 4.94 -11.75 23.76
N ASN A 995 3.86 -11.04 24.09
CA ASN A 995 2.61 -11.14 23.32
C ASN A 995 2.79 -10.69 21.86
N GLY A 996 3.59 -9.65 21.61
CA GLY A 996 3.94 -9.19 20.26
C GLY A 996 4.76 -10.22 19.47
N PHE A 997 5.80 -10.80 20.08
CA PHE A 997 6.64 -11.84 19.50
C PHE A 997 5.83 -13.09 19.15
N LEU A 998 4.93 -13.53 20.04
CA LEU A 998 4.09 -14.71 19.82
C LEU A 998 3.02 -14.51 18.74
N ASN A 999 2.58 -13.27 18.52
CA ASN A 999 1.70 -12.93 17.39
C ASN A 999 2.45 -13.02 16.05
N VAL A 1000 3.74 -12.68 16.03
CA VAL A 1000 4.62 -12.77 14.83
C VAL A 1000 5.10 -14.21 14.60
N SER A 1001 5.41 -14.97 15.65
CA SER A 1001 5.84 -16.38 15.58
C SER A 1001 4.74 -17.38 15.20
N ARG A 1002 3.49 -16.94 14.96
CA ARG A 1002 2.46 -17.77 14.27
C ARG A 1002 2.93 -18.29 12.90
N LEU A 1003 4.00 -17.73 12.34
CA LEU A 1003 4.50 -18.07 11.01
C LEU A 1003 5.69 -19.07 10.97
N GLU A 1004 6.47 -19.31 12.04
CA GLU A 1004 7.69 -20.14 11.94
C GLU A 1004 7.83 -21.25 13.02
N ALA A 1005 8.44 -22.39 12.65
CA ALA A 1005 8.50 -23.72 13.32
C ALA A 1005 9.45 -23.78 14.57
N GLY A 1006 9.62 -24.83 15.39
CA GLY A 1006 9.21 -26.25 15.49
C GLY A 1006 10.04 -27.02 16.56
N LYS A 1007 9.50 -28.14 17.10
CA LYS A 1007 10.07 -29.21 18.00
C LYS A 1007 10.68 -28.82 19.39
N ILE A 1008 10.35 -29.60 20.43
CA ILE A 1008 11.01 -29.56 21.76
C ILE A 1008 12.46 -30.05 21.63
N HIS A 1009 13.42 -29.15 21.76
CA HIS A 1009 14.86 -29.42 21.87
C HIS A 1009 15.20 -29.80 23.33
N LEU A 1010 16.06 -30.80 23.52
CA LEU A 1010 16.57 -31.20 24.84
C LEU A 1010 18.05 -30.89 24.91
N ASP A 1011 18.46 -30.16 25.95
CA ASP A 1011 19.88 -29.89 26.25
C ASP A 1011 20.33 -30.79 27.40
N LYS A 1012 20.69 -32.05 27.08
CA LYS A 1012 21.05 -33.06 28.09
C LYS A 1012 22.47 -32.81 28.60
N ALA A 1013 22.62 -32.59 29.91
CA ALA A 1013 23.90 -32.46 30.58
C ALA A 1013 23.94 -33.29 31.88
N PRO A 1014 25.12 -33.73 32.36
CA PRO A 1014 25.23 -34.41 33.64
C PRO A 1014 25.02 -33.45 34.81
N PHE A 1015 24.05 -33.74 35.69
CA PHE A 1015 23.82 -32.98 36.93
C PHE A 1015 23.33 -33.87 38.08
N ARG A 1016 23.47 -33.39 39.32
CA ARG A 1016 22.96 -34.06 40.53
C ARG A 1016 21.45 -33.88 40.68
N LEU A 1017 20.68 -34.97 40.60
CA LEU A 1017 19.21 -34.89 40.68
C LEU A 1017 18.73 -34.51 42.07
N ASP A 1018 19.41 -34.95 43.12
CA ASP A 1018 19.05 -34.64 44.50
C ASP A 1018 19.17 -33.15 44.82
N GLU A 1019 20.16 -32.47 44.24
CA GLU A 1019 20.32 -31.01 44.34
C GLU A 1019 19.17 -30.28 43.65
N LEU A 1020 18.79 -30.72 42.44
CA LEU A 1020 17.65 -30.15 41.72
C LEU A 1020 16.32 -30.37 42.47
N VAL A 1021 16.07 -31.58 42.98
CA VAL A 1021 14.85 -31.87 43.75
C VAL A 1021 14.80 -31.01 45.01
N LYS A 1022 15.93 -30.83 45.70
CA LYS A 1022 16.01 -29.97 46.88
C LYS A 1022 15.76 -28.50 46.54
N GLU A 1023 16.37 -27.98 45.48
CA GLU A 1023 16.16 -26.62 44.98
C GLU A 1023 14.69 -26.35 44.71
N ILE A 1024 14.03 -27.19 43.90
CA ILE A 1024 12.62 -27.01 43.54
C ILE A 1024 11.70 -27.12 44.77
N VAL A 1025 12.00 -28.01 45.73
CA VAL A 1025 11.23 -28.12 46.98
C VAL A 1025 11.41 -26.87 47.86
N ASP A 1026 12.64 -26.37 48.01
CA ASP A 1026 12.91 -25.18 48.81
C ASP A 1026 12.29 -23.92 48.18
N GLU A 1027 12.30 -23.80 46.85
CA GLU A 1027 11.56 -22.75 46.13
C GLU A 1027 10.06 -22.80 46.38
N ASN A 1028 9.46 -23.99 46.31
CA ASN A 1028 8.02 -24.16 46.53
C ASN A 1028 7.63 -23.91 48.00
N ARG A 1029 8.51 -24.17 48.97
CA ARG A 1029 8.29 -23.84 50.39
C ARG A 1029 8.17 -22.34 50.65
N LEU A 1030 8.82 -21.51 49.83
CA LEU A 1030 8.75 -20.04 49.97
C LEU A 1030 7.40 -19.47 49.51
N THR A 1031 6.64 -20.21 48.70
CA THR A 1031 5.40 -19.72 48.08
C THR A 1031 4.16 -20.45 48.58
N VAL A 1032 4.27 -21.74 48.91
CA VAL A 1032 3.18 -22.58 49.40
C VAL A 1032 3.08 -22.52 50.93
N HIS A 1033 2.13 -21.72 51.42
CA HIS A 1033 1.85 -21.57 52.85
C HIS A 1033 0.66 -22.41 53.32
N SER A 1034 -0.05 -23.05 52.38
CA SER A 1034 -1.28 -23.79 52.61
C SER A 1034 -1.08 -25.26 52.93
N HIS A 1035 0.11 -25.82 52.67
CA HIS A 1035 0.43 -27.23 52.83
C HIS A 1035 1.84 -27.39 53.43
N GLN A 1036 2.13 -28.54 54.01
CA GLN A 1036 3.47 -28.88 54.49
C GLN A 1036 4.18 -29.76 53.47
N ILE A 1037 5.29 -29.29 52.90
CA ILE A 1037 6.06 -30.02 51.89
C ILE A 1037 7.30 -30.66 52.56
N PHE A 1038 7.34 -31.99 52.62
CA PHE A 1038 8.46 -32.76 53.14
C PHE A 1038 9.28 -33.38 52.00
N LEU A 1039 10.58 -33.15 52.04
CA LEU A 1039 11.55 -33.88 51.23
C LEU A 1039 12.04 -35.07 52.05
N LEU A 1040 11.73 -36.28 51.60
CA LEU A 1040 12.29 -37.51 52.16
C LEU A 1040 13.73 -37.71 51.64
N PRO A 1041 14.56 -38.54 52.31
CA PRO A 1041 15.92 -38.80 51.86
C PRO A 1041 15.96 -39.23 50.39
N CYS A 1042 16.78 -38.53 49.61
CA CYS A 1042 16.97 -38.74 48.19
C CYS A 1042 18.41 -39.21 47.98
N GLU A 1043 18.61 -40.26 47.18
CA GLU A 1043 19.94 -40.81 46.89
C GLU A 1043 20.77 -39.84 46.04
N GLU A 1044 22.06 -39.70 46.36
CA GLU A 1044 22.98 -38.84 45.62
C GLU A 1044 23.34 -39.46 44.27
N VAL A 1045 22.70 -39.00 43.20
CA VAL A 1045 22.83 -39.59 41.87
C VAL A 1045 22.99 -38.52 40.80
N THR A 1046 23.96 -38.72 39.91
CA THR A 1046 24.16 -37.89 38.72
C THR A 1046 23.43 -38.53 37.53
N ILE A 1047 22.60 -37.75 36.84
CA ILE A 1047 21.90 -38.17 35.62
C ILE A 1047 22.29 -37.27 34.44
N ASN A 1048 22.24 -37.82 33.22
CA ASN A 1048 22.42 -37.05 31.99
C ASN A 1048 21.07 -36.68 31.38
N ALA A 1049 20.54 -35.53 31.76
CA ALA A 1049 19.22 -35.06 31.37
C ALA A 1049 19.21 -33.54 31.21
N ASP A 1050 18.12 -33.00 30.67
CA ASP A 1050 17.90 -31.55 30.61
C ASP A 1050 17.41 -31.07 31.98
N ARG A 1051 18.31 -30.42 32.71
CA ARG A 1051 18.10 -29.99 34.11
C ARG A 1051 16.85 -29.13 34.26
N ASP A 1052 16.65 -28.18 33.35
CA ASP A 1052 15.54 -27.22 33.43
C ASP A 1052 14.21 -27.88 33.10
N LYS A 1053 14.19 -28.79 32.12
CA LYS A 1053 12.99 -29.56 31.78
C LYS A 1053 12.61 -30.54 32.90
N ILE A 1054 13.58 -31.21 33.53
CA ILE A 1054 13.31 -32.08 34.68
C ILE A 1054 12.83 -31.27 35.89
N GLY A 1055 13.42 -30.09 36.15
CA GLY A 1055 12.95 -29.16 37.20
C GLY A 1055 11.50 -28.73 36.97
N SER A 1056 11.14 -28.47 35.71
CA SER A 1056 9.77 -28.15 35.31
C SER A 1056 8.77 -29.28 35.59
N VAL A 1057 9.16 -30.54 35.37
CA VAL A 1057 8.32 -31.72 35.70
C VAL A 1057 8.05 -31.77 37.20
N ILE A 1058 9.10 -31.64 38.03
CA ILE A 1058 8.99 -31.71 39.49
C ILE A 1058 8.10 -30.57 40.02
N SER A 1059 8.30 -29.35 39.53
CA SER A 1059 7.48 -28.19 39.91
C SER A 1059 6.01 -28.35 39.53
N ASN A 1060 5.72 -28.96 38.38
CA ASN A 1060 4.35 -29.16 37.91
C ASN A 1060 3.62 -30.23 38.74
N LEU A 1061 4.29 -31.34 39.07
CA LEU A 1061 3.75 -32.36 39.96
C LEU A 1061 3.49 -31.80 41.38
N LEU A 1062 4.40 -30.98 41.92
CA LEU A 1062 4.21 -30.29 43.19
C LEU A 1062 3.04 -29.30 43.17
N SER A 1063 2.92 -28.50 42.10
CA SER A 1063 1.81 -27.57 41.93
C SER A 1063 0.47 -28.31 41.88
N ASN A 1064 0.41 -29.45 41.19
CA ASN A 1064 -0.79 -30.28 41.13
C ASN A 1064 -1.13 -30.88 42.50
N ALA A 1065 -0.15 -31.41 43.22
CA ALA A 1065 -0.33 -31.89 44.59
C ALA A 1065 -0.99 -30.80 45.47
N VAL A 1066 -0.46 -29.57 45.46
CA VAL A 1066 -1.01 -28.43 46.22
C VAL A 1066 -2.44 -28.04 45.80
N LYS A 1067 -2.76 -28.14 44.50
CA LYS A 1067 -4.07 -27.77 43.96
C LYS A 1067 -5.15 -28.79 44.30
N TYR A 1068 -4.80 -30.08 44.32
CA TYR A 1068 -5.75 -31.18 44.47
C TYR A 1068 -5.83 -31.75 45.89
N SER A 1069 -4.97 -31.27 46.81
CA SER A 1069 -5.06 -31.55 48.24
C SER A 1069 -5.78 -30.45 49.05
N PRO A 1070 -6.56 -30.81 50.09
CA PRO A 1070 -7.13 -29.83 51.03
C PRO A 1070 -6.04 -29.09 51.83
N LYS A 1071 -6.26 -27.79 52.09
CA LYS A 1071 -5.35 -26.96 52.90
C LYS A 1071 -5.05 -27.60 54.26
N GLY A 1072 -3.79 -27.53 54.69
CA GLY A 1072 -3.27 -28.07 55.94
C GLY A 1072 -2.75 -29.51 55.82
N LYS A 1073 -2.87 -30.12 54.64
CA LYS A 1073 -2.41 -31.48 54.35
C LYS A 1073 -0.94 -31.51 53.92
N THR A 1074 -0.40 -32.72 53.94
CA THR A 1074 1.02 -32.97 53.70
C THR A 1074 1.27 -33.38 52.25
N ILE A 1075 2.38 -32.89 51.69
CA ILE A 1075 2.91 -33.32 50.39
C ILE A 1075 4.31 -33.88 50.63
N GLU A 1076 4.55 -35.09 50.16
CA GLU A 1076 5.84 -35.79 50.31
C GLU A 1076 6.52 -35.90 48.95
N VAL A 1077 7.80 -35.51 48.87
CA VAL A 1077 8.65 -35.72 47.70
C VAL A 1077 9.75 -36.70 48.06
N ASN A 1078 9.94 -37.72 47.24
CA ASN A 1078 11.02 -38.68 47.42
C ASN A 1078 11.76 -38.95 46.10
N CYS A 1079 12.99 -39.46 46.21
CA CYS A 1079 13.71 -40.02 45.09
C CYS A 1079 14.44 -41.29 45.51
N LEU A 1080 14.40 -42.35 44.69
CA LEU A 1080 14.95 -43.67 45.01
C LEU A 1080 15.50 -44.34 43.75
N VAL A 1081 16.64 -45.02 43.85
CA VAL A 1081 17.20 -45.80 42.74
C VAL A 1081 16.60 -47.21 42.74
N ILE A 1082 15.98 -47.61 41.63
CA ILE A 1082 15.36 -48.93 41.46
C ILE A 1082 15.68 -49.44 40.05
N ASP A 1083 16.24 -50.64 39.93
CA ASP A 1083 16.51 -51.34 38.67
C ASP A 1083 17.18 -50.46 37.58
N ASN A 1084 18.30 -49.82 37.93
CA ASN A 1084 19.07 -48.91 37.06
C ASN A 1084 18.31 -47.66 36.57
N ASN A 1085 17.22 -47.29 37.25
CA ASN A 1085 16.51 -46.03 37.03
C ASN A 1085 16.41 -45.24 38.33
N ILE A 1086 16.47 -43.92 38.26
CA ILE A 1086 16.10 -43.05 39.37
C ILE A 1086 14.61 -42.73 39.28
N ARG A 1087 13.87 -43.04 40.34
CA ARG A 1087 12.43 -42.75 40.45
C ARG A 1087 12.23 -41.57 41.38
N VAL A 1088 11.45 -40.59 40.94
CA VAL A 1088 11.01 -39.45 41.76
C VAL A 1088 9.50 -39.56 41.96
N GLY A 1089 9.06 -39.44 43.21
CA GLY A 1089 7.64 -39.49 43.58
C GLY A 1089 7.19 -38.22 44.28
N VAL A 1090 6.02 -37.71 43.90
CA VAL A 1090 5.31 -36.63 44.58
C VAL A 1090 3.96 -37.16 45.05
N LYS A 1091 3.79 -37.24 46.37
CA LYS A 1091 2.59 -37.78 47.03
C LYS A 1091 1.79 -36.67 47.67
N ASP A 1092 0.49 -36.69 47.44
CA ASP A 1092 -0.50 -35.81 48.05
C ASP A 1092 -1.56 -36.59 48.84
N GLU A 1093 -2.20 -35.91 49.79
CA GLU A 1093 -3.37 -36.41 50.54
C GLU A 1093 -4.68 -35.78 49.99
N GLY A 1094 -4.82 -35.76 48.66
CA GLY A 1094 -5.93 -35.15 47.94
C GLY A 1094 -7.11 -36.06 47.68
N MET A 1095 -7.95 -35.64 46.73
CA MET A 1095 -9.22 -36.31 46.42
C MET A 1095 -9.05 -37.72 45.81
N GLY A 1096 -7.85 -38.05 45.33
CA GLY A 1096 -7.57 -39.28 44.60
C GLY A 1096 -8.23 -39.33 43.21
N ILE A 1097 -7.80 -40.29 42.40
CA ILE A 1097 -8.18 -40.46 40.99
C ILE A 1097 -8.87 -41.81 40.83
N ARG A 1098 -9.92 -41.88 39.99
CA ARG A 1098 -10.61 -43.14 39.70
C ARG A 1098 -9.76 -44.01 38.78
N PRO A 1099 -9.77 -45.35 38.93
CA PRO A 1099 -8.98 -46.26 38.08
C PRO A 1099 -9.25 -46.12 36.58
N GLU A 1100 -10.44 -45.69 36.18
CA GLU A 1100 -10.82 -45.45 34.79
C GLU A 1100 -10.18 -44.20 34.16
N ASP A 1101 -9.69 -43.28 34.99
CA ASP A 1101 -9.12 -42.00 34.57
C ASP A 1101 -7.58 -42.01 34.60
N THR A 1102 -6.96 -42.97 35.32
CA THR A 1102 -5.50 -42.98 35.55
C THR A 1102 -4.66 -43.11 34.28
N GLU A 1103 -5.14 -43.87 33.29
CA GLU A 1103 -4.45 -44.04 32.00
C GLU A 1103 -4.56 -42.80 31.10
N LYS A 1104 -5.63 -42.01 31.28
CA LYS A 1104 -5.94 -40.85 30.45
C LYS A 1104 -5.36 -39.54 30.99
N LEU A 1105 -4.89 -39.51 32.24
CA LEU A 1105 -4.36 -38.30 32.88
C LEU A 1105 -3.17 -37.66 32.18
N PHE A 1106 -2.41 -38.45 31.43
CA PHE A 1106 -1.28 -37.99 30.64
C PHE A 1106 -1.67 -37.70 29.19
N GLU A 1107 -2.93 -37.91 28.81
CA GLU A 1107 -3.47 -37.51 27.51
C GLU A 1107 -3.72 -36.01 27.46
N ARG A 1108 -3.64 -35.49 26.24
CA ARG A 1108 -3.71 -34.06 25.96
C ARG A 1108 -5.12 -33.53 26.19
N TYR A 1109 -5.24 -32.43 26.95
CA TYR A 1109 -6.52 -31.79 27.34
C TYR A 1109 -7.42 -32.60 28.27
N TYR A 1110 -6.97 -33.77 28.73
CA TYR A 1110 -7.78 -34.62 29.58
C TYR A 1110 -7.83 -34.08 31.01
N ARG A 1111 -9.04 -34.06 31.59
CA ARG A 1111 -9.29 -33.67 32.98
C ARG A 1111 -10.34 -34.60 33.59
N VAL A 1112 -10.15 -34.95 34.85
CA VAL A 1112 -11.14 -35.72 35.61
C VAL A 1112 -12.35 -34.84 35.94
N ASP A 1113 -13.50 -35.17 35.35
CA ASP A 1113 -14.76 -34.44 35.51
C ASP A 1113 -15.45 -34.84 36.83
N SER A 1114 -15.47 -33.92 37.81
CA SER A 1114 -16.12 -34.10 39.11
C SER A 1114 -16.68 -32.77 39.63
N LYS A 1115 -17.71 -32.82 40.49
CA LYS A 1115 -18.31 -31.61 41.11
C LYS A 1115 -17.31 -30.76 41.92
N HIS A 1116 -16.15 -31.32 42.30
CA HIS A 1116 -15.08 -30.63 43.02
C HIS A 1116 -13.94 -30.13 42.10
N THR A 1117 -13.81 -30.63 40.86
CA THR A 1117 -12.77 -30.20 39.91
C THR A 1117 -13.21 -29.07 38.98
N GLN A 1118 -14.50 -28.72 38.96
CA GLN A 1118 -15.05 -27.62 38.15
C GLN A 1118 -14.57 -26.22 38.57
N THR A 1119 -14.17 -26.03 39.84
CA THR A 1119 -13.69 -24.73 40.36
C THR A 1119 -12.16 -24.59 40.33
N ILE A 1120 -11.43 -25.63 39.93
CA ILE A 1120 -9.97 -25.63 39.87
C ILE A 1120 -9.55 -25.28 38.42
N SER A 1121 -8.81 -24.19 38.25
CA SER A 1121 -8.38 -23.68 36.93
C SER A 1121 -7.19 -24.49 36.36
N GLY A 1122 -7.26 -24.87 35.08
CA GLY A 1122 -6.21 -25.59 34.37
C GLY A 1122 -6.64 -26.13 33.00
N PHE A 1123 -5.76 -26.08 31.99
CA PHE A 1123 -6.07 -26.45 30.60
C PHE A 1123 -5.88 -27.95 30.27
N GLY A 1124 -5.45 -28.79 31.22
CA GLY A 1124 -5.20 -30.22 30.95
C GLY A 1124 -3.94 -30.50 30.12
N ILE A 1125 -3.00 -29.54 30.06
CA ILE A 1125 -1.75 -29.65 29.25
C ILE A 1125 -0.54 -30.01 30.14
N GLY A 1126 -0.57 -29.69 31.43
CA GLY A 1126 0.59 -29.81 32.32
C GLY A 1126 1.13 -31.24 32.49
N LEU A 1127 0.26 -32.21 32.76
CA LEU A 1127 0.66 -33.62 32.92
C LEU A 1127 1.08 -34.27 31.60
N TYR A 1128 0.44 -33.91 30.48
CA TYR A 1128 0.85 -34.32 29.14
C TYR A 1128 2.27 -33.83 28.82
N LEU A 1129 2.58 -32.57 29.11
CA LEU A 1129 3.93 -32.02 28.91
C LEU A 1129 4.96 -32.73 29.79
N CYS A 1130 4.60 -33.08 31.02
CA CYS A 1130 5.48 -33.87 31.89
C CYS A 1130 5.78 -35.24 31.28
N ALA A 1131 4.76 -35.91 30.72
CA ALA A 1131 4.93 -37.20 30.03
C ALA A 1131 5.84 -37.08 28.80
N GLU A 1132 5.64 -36.06 27.96
CA GLU A 1132 6.46 -35.84 26.76
C GLU A 1132 7.93 -35.55 27.12
N ILE A 1133 8.17 -34.72 28.15
CA ILE A 1133 9.53 -34.44 28.64
C ILE A 1133 10.19 -35.73 29.14
N ILE A 1134 9.50 -36.49 29.99
CA ILE A 1134 10.04 -37.73 30.56
C ILE A 1134 10.28 -38.80 29.49
N GLN A 1135 9.36 -38.96 28.54
CA GLN A 1135 9.49 -39.92 27.44
C GLN A 1135 10.70 -39.60 26.53
N ARG A 1136 10.98 -38.33 26.26
CA ARG A 1136 12.18 -37.92 25.49
C ARG A 1136 13.50 -38.06 26.26
N HIS A 1137 13.42 -38.25 27.57
CA HIS A 1137 14.54 -38.66 28.42
C HIS A 1137 14.61 -40.18 28.58
N ASP A 1138 13.91 -40.94 27.73
CA ASP A 1138 13.86 -42.41 27.78
C ASP A 1138 13.31 -42.94 29.12
N GLY A 1139 12.51 -42.12 29.79
CA GLY A 1139 11.88 -42.39 31.08
C GLY A 1139 10.40 -42.73 30.98
N GLN A 1140 9.79 -42.96 32.14
CA GLN A 1140 8.36 -43.27 32.24
C GLN A 1140 7.71 -42.41 33.33
N ILE A 1141 6.46 -41.97 33.13
CA ILE A 1141 5.64 -41.28 34.14
C ILE A 1141 4.34 -42.05 34.36
N TRP A 1142 3.87 -42.13 35.61
CA TRP A 1142 2.62 -42.81 35.97
C TRP A 1142 2.07 -42.27 37.30
N VAL A 1143 0.91 -42.79 37.73
CA VAL A 1143 0.27 -42.39 38.99
C VAL A 1143 -0.32 -43.61 39.71
N ASP A 1144 -0.09 -43.68 41.01
CA ASP A 1144 -0.80 -44.58 41.93
C ASP A 1144 -1.78 -43.76 42.75
N SER A 1145 -3.07 -44.09 42.72
CA SER A 1145 -4.07 -43.28 43.43
C SER A 1145 -5.25 -44.10 43.94
N GLN A 1146 -5.78 -43.67 45.08
CA GLN A 1146 -7.00 -44.21 45.67
C GLN A 1146 -7.96 -43.06 46.00
N VAL A 1147 -9.17 -43.15 45.48
CA VAL A 1147 -10.23 -42.13 45.65
C VAL A 1147 -10.49 -41.89 47.14
N GLY A 1148 -10.43 -40.62 47.56
CA GLY A 1148 -10.66 -40.17 48.93
C GLY A 1148 -9.45 -40.28 49.88
N ILE A 1149 -8.32 -40.80 49.42
CA ILE A 1149 -7.09 -40.96 50.22
C ILE A 1149 -5.95 -40.10 49.66
N GLY A 1150 -5.76 -40.06 48.34
CA GLY A 1150 -4.73 -39.24 47.69
C GLY A 1150 -4.14 -39.86 46.44
N SER A 1151 -3.14 -39.18 45.87
CA SER A 1151 -2.42 -39.62 44.67
C SER A 1151 -0.92 -39.57 44.90
N THR A 1152 -0.18 -40.45 44.23
CA THR A 1152 1.27 -40.36 44.13
C THR A 1152 1.66 -40.44 42.67
N PHE A 1153 2.19 -39.34 42.15
CA PHE A 1153 2.71 -39.26 40.79
C PHE A 1153 4.19 -39.62 40.80
N TYR A 1154 4.57 -40.52 39.91
CA TYR A 1154 5.94 -40.98 39.77
C TYR A 1154 6.46 -40.69 38.37
N PHE A 1155 7.74 -40.35 38.27
CA PHE A 1155 8.48 -40.53 37.04
C PHE A 1155 9.79 -41.27 37.31
N SER A 1156 10.31 -41.98 36.29
CA SER A 1156 11.61 -42.63 36.33
C SER A 1156 12.46 -42.21 35.15
N LEU A 1157 13.76 -42.08 35.38
CA LEU A 1157 14.77 -41.79 34.35
C LEU A 1157 15.88 -42.85 34.41
N PRO A 1158 16.44 -43.28 33.27
CA PRO A 1158 17.55 -44.22 33.24
C PRO A 1158 18.83 -43.60 33.82
N LEU A 1159 19.55 -44.39 34.62
CA LEU A 1159 20.91 -44.08 35.03
C LEU A 1159 21.85 -44.50 33.89
N ALA A 1160 22.67 -43.55 33.44
CA ALA A 1160 23.60 -43.72 32.32
C ALA A 1160 24.68 -44.76 32.62
#